data_AF-A0A356T0F4-F1
#
_entry.id   AF-A0A356T0F4-F1
#
_cell.length_a   1.000
_cell.length_b   1.000
_cell.length_c   1.000
_cell.angle_alpha   90.00
_cell.angle_beta   90.00
_cell.angle_gamma   90.00
#
_symmetry.space_group_name_H-M   'P 1'
#
loop_
_entity.id
_entity.type
_entity.pdbx_description
1 polymer ?
#
loop_
_entity_poly.entity_id
_entity_poly.type
_entity_poly.pdbx_seq_one_letter_code
_entity_poly.pdbx_strand_id
1 'polypeptide(L)'
;MPYESCLLQGGTPIDFDDPEVRLGDMNGDGLQDIVQMRRGRVIYWPGRGEGVWGTGSRSCARGEGAGRYIEMASPPTELSPELDNVFLSDVNMDGASDLVQVRFREVDVWFNRAGEGWTRRTIARGTPAAPGFAPRIRFADIDGSSTTDIIWGTGGGWQYIDPAGGQRPRLLIGVDNGLGADTTITYGSSAEDYLADLEEASGASASGVDRFTWTHRPDGPDQRLCDRAGIETSAECQACPAGATASECDALVAGWLTRSSGSPVISNVVRGVSTTDRFDVLGRTAQVTESRFAYHDGYYEGIEQEFRGFGAADAVTVGDWNNPDVYSRTHFLQGRRPHSIADDRLAHNPYEALKGREVRTEVFDEAGVFLSTSFATITNRLLYSGLNGVPVYYAFVNETNELRYDTTNFSAGTSMTVPAIVGQSLSASGVVTGTVTEESLVVPVRNGNAARIKTTFDSVDALGHVLQQTAYGSVDPASGAAIDETFTSYTTPELTNPAAWIWRTARSYMRGDDAGEPNFGDGSSTYDPVTGDLLSATQFVTSPASFSFGGETTAEGGALAFTQVDQNMVASTVYDAWGNALQSCAGHDLGGTEADPTNPPTACLRFGNVVYDTQFAQLAASEHLAIDRTSTRAQ
;
A
#
# COMPACT_ATOMS: atom_id res chain seq x y z
N MET A 1 -31.64 4.74 28.08
CA MET A 1 -31.44 5.69 29.20
C MET A 1 -31.09 7.04 28.57
N PRO A 2 -31.59 8.19 29.04
CA PRO A 2 -31.09 9.47 28.53
C PRO A 2 -29.61 9.57 28.90
N TYR A 3 -28.75 9.80 27.90
CA TYR A 3 -27.33 10.06 28.14
C TYR A 3 -27.22 11.44 28.79
N GLU A 4 -26.75 11.50 30.04
CA GLU A 4 -26.37 12.75 30.68
C GLU A 4 -25.00 13.17 30.12
N SER A 5 -25.00 14.06 29.13
CA SER A 5 -23.79 14.71 28.62
C SER A 5 -23.68 16.15 29.12
N CYS A 6 -22.50 16.76 28.93
CA CYS A 6 -22.31 18.18 29.20
C CYS A 6 -23.12 19.03 28.23
N LEU A 7 -24.35 19.36 28.63
CA LEU A 7 -25.20 20.28 27.89
C LEU A 7 -24.51 21.65 27.81
N LEU A 8 -24.57 22.26 26.63
CA LEU A 8 -23.91 23.54 26.34
C LEU A 8 -24.35 24.67 27.30
N GLN A 9 -25.56 24.56 27.87
CA GLN A 9 -26.11 25.49 28.85
C GLN A 9 -26.94 24.78 29.94
N GLY A 10 -27.10 25.47 31.09
CA GLY A 10 -27.84 25.00 32.25
C GLY A 10 -29.32 24.84 31.97
N GLY A 11 -29.76 23.58 31.80
CA GLY A 11 -31.19 23.23 31.74
C GLY A 11 -31.93 23.67 30.48
N THR A 12 -31.23 24.12 29.44
CA THR A 12 -31.81 24.48 28.13
C THR A 12 -31.43 23.43 27.09
N PRO A 13 -32.41 22.76 26.45
CA PRO A 13 -32.11 21.87 25.33
C PRO A 13 -31.52 22.67 24.17
N ILE A 14 -30.56 22.07 23.44
CA ILE A 14 -30.11 22.58 22.15
C ILE A 14 -31.23 22.32 21.16
N ASP A 15 -31.68 23.37 20.49
CA ASP A 15 -32.69 23.28 19.45
C ASP A 15 -32.01 23.34 18.08
N PHE A 16 -32.10 22.27 17.30
CA PHE A 16 -31.57 22.24 15.92
C PHE A 16 -32.53 22.89 14.92
N ASP A 17 -33.75 23.26 15.35
CA ASP A 17 -34.64 24.13 14.57
C ASP A 17 -34.25 25.62 14.72
N ASP A 18 -33.37 25.97 15.67
CA ASP A 18 -32.79 27.32 15.79
C ASP A 18 -31.82 27.57 14.62
N PRO A 19 -32.09 28.55 13.72
CA PRO A 19 -31.23 28.84 12.57
C PRO A 19 -29.82 29.30 12.95
N GLU A 20 -29.62 29.77 14.19
CA GLU A 20 -28.31 30.15 14.73
C GLU A 20 -27.45 28.94 15.12
N VAL A 21 -28.06 27.76 15.36
CA VAL A 21 -27.36 26.55 15.77
C VAL A 21 -27.19 25.61 14.58
N ARG A 22 -25.95 25.24 14.30
CA ARG A 22 -25.59 24.38 13.16
C ARG A 22 -24.53 23.36 13.54
N LEU A 23 -24.33 22.39 12.66
CA LEU A 23 -23.22 21.46 12.73
C LEU A 23 -22.20 21.81 11.65
N GLY A 24 -20.93 21.65 11.99
CA GLY A 24 -19.80 21.79 11.07
C GLY A 24 -18.51 21.41 11.77
N ASP A 25 -17.56 20.86 11.04
CA ASP A 25 -16.20 20.63 11.54
C ASP A 25 -15.44 21.96 11.49
N MET A 26 -15.21 22.60 12.63
CA MET A 26 -14.62 23.95 12.66
C MET A 26 -13.11 23.93 12.82
N ASN A 27 -12.51 22.83 13.27
CA ASN A 27 -11.08 22.68 13.53
C ASN A 27 -10.38 21.69 12.59
N GLY A 28 -11.11 21.04 11.69
CA GLY A 28 -10.60 20.10 10.69
C GLY A 28 -10.21 18.74 11.26
N ASP A 29 -10.79 18.32 12.39
CA ASP A 29 -10.47 17.05 13.04
C ASP A 29 -11.32 15.85 12.56
N GLY A 30 -12.25 16.09 11.63
CA GLY A 30 -13.17 15.11 11.08
C GLY A 30 -14.42 14.86 11.93
N LEU A 31 -14.57 15.53 13.08
CA LEU A 31 -15.74 15.43 13.95
C LEU A 31 -16.70 16.61 13.73
N GLN A 32 -17.98 16.36 14.00
CA GLN A 32 -19.00 17.41 13.90
C GLN A 32 -19.05 18.23 15.19
N ASP A 33 -18.75 19.52 15.07
CA ASP A 33 -18.89 20.50 16.15
C ASP A 33 -20.28 21.10 16.17
N ILE A 34 -20.68 21.60 17.34
CA ILE A 34 -21.87 22.43 17.46
C ILE A 34 -21.43 23.87 17.29
N VAL A 35 -22.01 24.57 16.34
CA VAL A 35 -21.68 25.95 15.98
C VAL A 35 -22.88 26.84 16.28
N GLN A 36 -22.67 27.90 17.06
CA GLN A 36 -23.65 28.96 17.21
C GLN A 36 -23.15 30.22 16.50
N MET A 37 -23.92 30.70 15.53
CA MET A 37 -23.58 31.86 14.72
C MET A 37 -24.62 32.96 14.82
N ARG A 38 -24.12 34.18 14.93
CA ARG A 38 -24.88 35.42 14.86
C ARG A 38 -24.07 36.43 14.06
N ARG A 39 -24.75 37.46 13.57
CA ARG A 39 -24.06 38.59 12.97
C ARG A 39 -23.04 39.18 13.95
N GLY A 40 -21.76 39.17 13.57
CA GLY A 40 -20.66 39.68 14.39
C GLY A 40 -20.25 38.81 15.58
N ARG A 41 -20.72 37.55 15.66
CA ARG A 41 -20.24 36.59 16.67
C ARG A 41 -20.44 35.15 16.22
N VAL A 42 -19.37 34.36 16.20
CA VAL A 42 -19.44 32.92 15.93
C VAL A 42 -18.67 32.19 17.02
N ILE A 43 -19.31 31.20 17.63
CA ILE A 43 -18.70 30.33 18.63
C ILE A 43 -18.98 28.87 18.26
N TYR A 44 -18.11 27.96 18.68
CA TYR A 44 -18.36 26.54 18.50
C TYR A 44 -17.88 25.73 19.71
N TRP A 45 -18.46 24.55 19.86
CA TRP A 45 -18.07 23.56 20.86
C TRP A 45 -17.49 22.34 20.14
N PRO A 46 -16.17 22.10 20.25
CA PRO A 46 -15.52 20.99 19.58
C PRO A 46 -16.15 19.64 19.91
N GLY A 47 -16.42 18.82 18.90
CA GLY A 47 -16.82 17.43 19.04
C GLY A 47 -15.69 16.60 19.65
N ARG A 48 -16.02 15.70 20.57
CA ARG A 48 -15.02 14.85 21.25
C ARG A 48 -15.37 13.37 21.24
N GLY A 49 -16.32 12.98 20.39
CA GLY A 49 -16.92 11.64 20.36
C GLY A 49 -17.83 11.36 21.56
N GLU A 50 -18.53 10.22 21.52
CA GLU A 50 -19.35 9.70 22.63
C GLU A 50 -20.42 10.71 23.14
N GLY A 51 -20.90 11.60 22.28
CA GLY A 51 -21.90 12.61 22.64
C GLY A 51 -21.38 13.70 23.60
N VAL A 52 -20.08 14.00 23.55
CA VAL A 52 -19.46 15.07 24.34
C VAL A 52 -18.94 16.19 23.43
N TRP A 53 -19.20 17.45 23.83
CA TRP A 53 -18.73 18.64 23.13
C TRP A 53 -18.06 19.64 24.09
N GLY A 54 -17.21 20.50 23.53
CA GLY A 54 -16.60 21.63 24.23
C GLY A 54 -15.20 21.38 24.79
N THR A 55 -14.57 22.46 25.24
CA THR A 55 -13.20 22.47 25.78
C THR A 55 -13.16 22.09 27.27
N GLY A 56 -11.97 21.77 27.78
CA GLY A 56 -11.75 21.43 29.19
C GLY A 56 -12.05 19.97 29.55
N SER A 57 -12.44 19.72 30.81
CA SER A 57 -12.71 18.35 31.30
C SER A 57 -13.92 17.73 30.61
N ARG A 58 -13.89 16.41 30.31
CA ARG A 58 -15.08 15.68 29.80
C ARG A 58 -16.22 15.61 30.83
N SER A 59 -15.91 15.79 32.11
CA SER A 59 -16.91 15.91 33.17
C SER A 59 -17.29 17.36 33.41
N CYS A 60 -18.56 17.60 33.71
CA CYS A 60 -19.12 18.88 34.13
C CYS A 60 -20.13 18.63 35.26
N ALA A 61 -20.36 19.66 36.08
CA ALA A 61 -21.55 19.68 36.92
C ALA A 61 -22.80 19.68 36.01
N ARG A 62 -23.89 19.07 36.48
CA ARG A 62 -25.12 18.83 35.71
C ARG A 62 -25.58 20.11 34.98
N GLY A 63 -25.45 20.13 33.66
CA GLY A 63 -25.91 21.22 32.81
C GLY A 63 -24.93 22.38 32.58
N GLU A 64 -23.65 22.31 32.96
CA GLU A 64 -22.74 23.47 32.82
C GLU A 64 -21.73 23.32 31.66
N GLY A 65 -22.15 23.70 30.46
CA GLY A 65 -21.27 23.91 29.28
C GLY A 65 -20.84 25.37 29.05
N ALA A 66 -21.22 26.27 29.97
CA ALA A 66 -20.88 27.69 29.88
C ALA A 66 -19.35 27.90 29.90
N GLY A 67 -18.85 28.68 28.94
CA GLY A 67 -17.41 28.97 28.82
C GLY A 67 -16.55 27.80 28.31
N ARG A 68 -17.18 26.73 27.79
CA ARG A 68 -16.50 25.60 27.14
C ARG A 68 -16.56 25.65 25.61
N TYR A 69 -16.90 26.80 25.05
CA TYR A 69 -16.83 27.08 23.62
C TYR A 69 -15.49 27.71 23.27
N ILE A 70 -15.18 27.69 21.99
CA ILE A 70 -14.16 28.54 21.37
C ILE A 70 -14.90 29.66 20.65
N GLU A 71 -14.52 30.90 20.95
CA GLU A 71 -15.03 32.09 20.27
C GLU A 71 -14.07 32.49 19.16
N MET A 72 -14.57 32.47 17.92
CA MET A 72 -13.75 32.66 16.75
C MET A 72 -13.43 34.14 16.56
N ALA A 73 -12.15 34.44 16.31
CA ALA A 73 -11.70 35.81 16.08
C ALA A 73 -12.21 36.38 14.75
N SER A 74 -12.38 37.70 14.70
CA SER A 74 -12.84 38.45 13.51
C SER A 74 -14.16 37.94 12.91
N PRO A 75 -15.23 37.76 13.72
CA PRO A 75 -16.48 37.20 13.23
C PRO A 75 -17.12 38.09 12.13
N PRO A 76 -17.73 37.49 11.10
CA PRO A 76 -18.34 38.24 9.99
C PRO A 76 -19.42 39.23 10.46
N THR A 77 -19.23 40.53 10.19
CA THR A 77 -20.16 41.60 10.58
C THR A 77 -21.23 41.87 9.53
N GLU A 78 -21.06 41.34 8.33
CA GLU A 78 -21.91 41.52 7.15
C GLU A 78 -22.85 40.34 6.89
N LEU A 79 -22.89 39.40 7.84
CA LEU A 79 -23.85 38.30 7.84
C LEU A 79 -25.30 38.80 7.84
N SER A 80 -26.14 38.10 7.09
CA SER A 80 -27.59 38.24 7.12
C SER A 80 -28.09 38.02 8.56
N PRO A 81 -28.81 38.98 9.16
CA PRO A 81 -29.34 38.82 10.52
C PRO A 81 -30.24 37.59 10.67
N GLU A 82 -30.99 37.25 9.63
CA GLU A 82 -31.91 36.11 9.57
C GLU A 82 -31.18 34.79 9.29
N LEU A 83 -29.89 34.83 8.93
CA LEU A 83 -29.06 33.69 8.54
C LEU A 83 -29.61 32.85 7.36
N ASP A 84 -30.67 33.34 6.71
CA ASP A 84 -31.15 32.83 5.44
C ASP A 84 -30.00 32.86 4.40
N ASN A 85 -29.81 31.74 3.70
CA ASN A 85 -28.75 31.56 2.69
C ASN A 85 -27.31 31.66 3.21
N VAL A 86 -27.11 31.59 4.52
CA VAL A 86 -25.81 31.33 5.12
C VAL A 86 -25.66 29.81 5.20
N PHE A 87 -24.46 29.29 5.01
CA PHE A 87 -24.11 27.86 5.06
C PHE A 87 -22.74 27.68 5.71
N LEU A 88 -22.53 26.52 6.33
CA LEU A 88 -21.21 26.02 6.72
C LEU A 88 -20.83 24.94 5.72
N SER A 89 -19.72 25.12 5.03
CA SER A 89 -19.23 24.17 4.04
C SER A 89 -17.75 24.41 3.81
N ASP A 90 -16.94 23.36 3.82
CA ASP A 90 -15.54 23.44 3.41
C ASP A 90 -15.50 23.62 1.87
N VAL A 91 -15.27 24.85 1.41
CA VAL A 91 -15.23 25.20 -0.02
C VAL A 91 -13.81 25.33 -0.54
N ASN A 92 -12.81 25.44 0.36
CA ASN A 92 -11.40 25.50 0.00
C ASN A 92 -10.64 24.18 0.26
N MET A 93 -11.35 23.13 0.68
CA MET A 93 -10.86 21.78 0.94
C MET A 93 -9.70 21.74 1.94
N ASP A 94 -9.82 22.49 3.04
CA ASP A 94 -8.82 22.50 4.10
C ASP A 94 -9.14 21.68 5.34
N GLY A 95 -10.30 21.03 5.32
CA GLY A 95 -10.83 20.24 6.41
C GLY A 95 -11.74 21.04 7.32
N ALA A 96 -11.60 22.38 7.39
CA ALA A 96 -12.43 23.21 8.24
C ALA A 96 -13.61 23.81 7.46
N SER A 97 -14.78 23.83 8.09
CA SER A 97 -16.01 24.36 7.50
C SER A 97 -15.90 25.88 7.38
N ASP A 98 -16.01 26.38 6.15
CA ASP A 98 -16.06 27.81 5.86
C ASP A 98 -17.48 28.35 6.00
N LEU A 99 -17.58 29.67 6.16
CA LEU A 99 -18.87 30.36 6.21
C LEU A 99 -19.18 30.98 4.85
N VAL A 100 -20.29 30.53 4.25
CA VAL A 100 -20.69 30.87 2.89
C VAL A 100 -22.06 31.53 2.91
N GLN A 101 -22.18 32.76 2.41
CA GLN A 101 -23.45 33.46 2.26
C GLN A 101 -23.80 33.67 0.80
N VAL A 102 -24.90 33.08 0.35
CA VAL A 102 -25.41 33.23 -1.01
C VAL A 102 -26.36 34.41 -1.09
N ARG A 103 -25.97 35.45 -1.83
CA ARG A 103 -26.82 36.59 -2.20
C ARG A 103 -27.36 36.40 -3.61
N PHE A 104 -28.12 37.37 -4.11
CA PHE A 104 -28.85 37.22 -5.37
C PHE A 104 -27.97 36.82 -6.57
N ARG A 105 -26.79 37.41 -6.77
CA ARG A 105 -25.84 37.06 -7.85
C ARG A 105 -24.38 37.06 -7.39
N GLU A 106 -24.20 36.93 -6.08
CA GLU A 106 -22.91 37.02 -5.43
C GLU A 106 -22.87 36.00 -4.30
N VAL A 107 -21.72 35.35 -4.11
CA VAL A 107 -21.47 34.45 -2.98
C VAL A 107 -20.34 35.07 -2.16
N ASP A 108 -20.62 35.34 -0.90
CA ASP A 108 -19.63 35.80 0.06
C ASP A 108 -19.06 34.61 0.81
N VAL A 109 -17.74 34.54 0.93
CA VAL A 109 -17.05 33.47 1.66
C VAL A 109 -16.12 34.10 2.69
N TRP A 110 -16.17 33.57 3.91
CA TRP A 110 -15.19 33.80 4.95
C TRP A 110 -14.53 32.47 5.25
N PHE A 111 -13.28 32.33 4.81
CA PHE A 111 -12.55 31.10 5.08
C PHE A 111 -12.22 30.98 6.56
N ASN A 112 -12.43 29.79 7.10
CA ASN A 112 -12.07 29.43 8.45
C ASN A 112 -10.55 29.29 8.57
N ARG A 113 -9.99 29.67 9.72
CA ARG A 113 -8.58 29.47 10.07
C ARG A 113 -8.48 28.37 11.12
N ALA A 114 -8.90 27.16 10.76
CA ALA A 114 -8.88 25.98 11.63
C ALA A 114 -9.44 26.22 13.04
N GLY A 115 -10.55 26.97 13.14
CA GLY A 115 -11.26 27.22 14.40
C GLY A 115 -10.78 28.45 15.16
N GLU A 116 -9.66 29.07 14.78
CA GLU A 116 -9.13 30.26 15.47
C GLU A 116 -9.91 31.54 15.13
N GLY A 117 -10.42 31.62 13.91
CA GLY A 117 -11.06 32.84 13.42
C GLY A 117 -11.34 32.81 11.93
N TRP A 118 -11.77 33.95 11.41
CA TRP A 118 -12.19 34.08 10.02
C TRP A 118 -11.22 34.96 9.22
N THR A 119 -11.08 34.65 7.93
CA THR A 119 -10.44 35.54 6.97
C THR A 119 -11.32 36.75 6.66
N ARG A 120 -10.77 37.73 5.94
CA ARG A 120 -11.56 38.82 5.36
C ARG A 120 -12.57 38.26 4.36
N ARG A 121 -13.72 38.93 4.24
CA ARG A 121 -14.76 38.61 3.24
C ARG A 121 -14.17 38.54 1.83
N THR A 122 -14.40 37.41 1.17
CA THR A 122 -14.14 37.20 -0.26
C THR A 122 -15.48 37.14 -0.99
N ILE A 123 -15.58 37.74 -2.18
CA ILE A 123 -16.85 37.83 -2.92
C ILE A 123 -16.67 37.25 -4.31
N ALA A 124 -17.33 36.12 -4.58
CA ALA A 124 -17.53 35.62 -5.93
C ALA A 124 -18.72 36.35 -6.56
N ARG A 125 -18.52 36.96 -7.74
CA ARG A 125 -19.55 37.74 -8.45
C ARG A 125 -19.98 37.03 -9.71
N GLY A 126 -21.20 37.32 -10.16
CA GLY A 126 -21.72 36.79 -11.42
C GLY A 126 -22.34 35.40 -11.30
N THR A 127 -22.63 34.94 -10.08
CA THR A 127 -23.24 33.63 -9.83
C THR A 127 -24.68 33.56 -10.38
N PRO A 128 -25.24 32.35 -10.54
CA PRO A 128 -26.66 32.16 -10.83
C PRO A 128 -27.55 32.92 -9.85
N ALA A 129 -28.75 33.26 -10.32
CA ALA A 129 -29.70 34.04 -9.54
C ALA A 129 -30.27 33.20 -8.38
N ALA A 130 -30.05 33.64 -7.13
CA ALA A 130 -30.64 33.06 -5.93
C ALA A 130 -31.70 34.02 -5.34
N PRO A 131 -32.97 33.93 -5.77
CA PRO A 131 -34.03 34.75 -5.19
C PRO A 131 -34.24 34.36 -3.72
N GLY A 132 -34.24 35.36 -2.82
CA GLY A 132 -34.33 35.14 -1.38
C GLY A 132 -35.62 34.45 -0.88
N PHE A 133 -36.68 34.39 -1.71
CA PHE A 133 -37.95 33.73 -1.35
C PHE A 133 -37.98 32.22 -1.63
N ALA A 134 -37.05 31.69 -2.45
CA ALA A 134 -36.96 30.25 -2.75
C ALA A 134 -35.54 29.83 -3.20
N PRO A 135 -34.50 30.09 -2.39
CA PRO A 135 -33.13 29.74 -2.74
C PRO A 135 -32.94 28.22 -2.58
N ARG A 136 -33.01 27.48 -3.68
CA ARG A 136 -32.71 26.03 -3.68
C ARG A 136 -31.21 25.85 -3.85
N ILE A 137 -30.47 26.10 -2.77
CA ILE A 137 -29.01 25.95 -2.74
C ILE A 137 -28.63 24.61 -2.12
N ARG A 138 -27.67 23.92 -2.72
CA ARG A 138 -27.03 22.73 -2.16
C ARG A 138 -25.52 22.84 -2.30
N PHE A 139 -24.81 22.17 -1.40
CA PHE A 139 -23.38 21.96 -1.48
C PHE A 139 -23.16 20.47 -1.67
N ALA A 140 -22.56 20.10 -2.78
CA ALA A 140 -22.22 18.72 -3.12
C ALA A 140 -21.30 18.72 -4.33
N ASP A 141 -20.43 17.73 -4.41
CA ASP A 141 -19.67 17.42 -5.62
C ASP A 141 -20.62 16.82 -6.67
N ILE A 142 -21.12 17.66 -7.60
CA ILE A 142 -22.10 17.22 -8.61
C ILE A 142 -21.43 16.74 -9.90
N ASP A 143 -20.23 17.22 -10.18
CA ASP A 143 -19.47 16.82 -11.37
C ASP A 143 -18.43 15.71 -11.10
N GLY A 144 -18.31 15.27 -9.85
CA GLY A 144 -17.44 14.17 -9.44
C GLY A 144 -15.97 14.58 -9.43
N SER A 145 -15.65 15.87 -9.35
CA SER A 145 -14.30 16.40 -9.37
C SER A 145 -13.57 16.29 -8.03
N SER A 146 -14.25 15.78 -6.99
CA SER A 146 -13.81 15.68 -5.60
C SER A 146 -13.64 17.02 -4.88
N THR A 147 -14.22 18.08 -5.45
CA THR A 147 -14.33 19.42 -4.87
C THR A 147 -15.78 19.76 -4.53
N THR A 148 -15.99 20.69 -3.60
CA THR A 148 -17.34 21.02 -3.11
C THR A 148 -17.97 22.05 -4.04
N ASP A 149 -19.00 21.67 -4.79
CA ASP A 149 -19.72 22.62 -5.63
C ASP A 149 -20.83 23.34 -4.88
N ILE A 150 -21.18 24.52 -5.39
CA ILE A 150 -22.39 25.26 -5.01
C ILE A 150 -23.42 25.06 -6.13
N ILE A 151 -24.59 24.53 -5.78
CA ILE A 151 -25.62 24.13 -6.74
C ILE A 151 -26.87 24.98 -6.53
N TRP A 152 -27.39 25.54 -7.62
CA TRP A 152 -28.64 26.30 -7.70
C TRP A 152 -29.72 25.49 -8.43
N GLY A 153 -30.83 25.21 -7.75
CA GLY A 153 -32.04 24.68 -8.36
C GLY A 153 -33.01 25.79 -8.77
N THR A 154 -33.33 25.88 -10.06
CA THR A 154 -34.36 26.79 -10.56
C THR A 154 -35.50 26.02 -11.21
N GLY A 155 -36.64 26.68 -11.48
CA GLY A 155 -37.75 26.06 -12.23
C GLY A 155 -37.37 25.61 -13.66
N GLY A 156 -36.23 26.05 -14.18
CA GLY A 156 -35.72 25.71 -15.51
C GLY A 156 -34.54 24.72 -15.53
N GLY A 157 -34.09 24.21 -14.38
CA GLY A 157 -32.97 23.28 -14.29
C GLY A 157 -32.02 23.57 -13.13
N TRP A 158 -30.95 22.78 -13.06
CA TRP A 158 -29.87 22.92 -12.09
C TRP A 158 -28.67 23.63 -12.74
N GLN A 159 -28.02 24.53 -12.00
CA GLN A 159 -26.76 25.16 -12.37
C GLN A 159 -25.81 25.01 -11.20
N TYR A 160 -24.50 24.92 -11.44
CA TYR A 160 -23.53 24.84 -10.36
C TYR A 160 -22.29 25.70 -10.65
N ILE A 161 -21.54 26.00 -9.61
CA ILE A 161 -20.22 26.60 -9.67
C ILE A 161 -19.31 25.75 -8.78
N ASP A 162 -18.18 25.35 -9.30
CA ASP A 162 -17.07 24.80 -8.53
C ASP A 162 -16.12 25.95 -8.12
N PRO A 163 -16.02 26.31 -6.82
CA PRO A 163 -15.10 27.34 -6.35
C PRO A 163 -13.61 26.96 -6.47
N ALA A 164 -13.29 25.66 -6.45
CA ALA A 164 -11.93 25.12 -6.54
C ALA A 164 -11.50 24.86 -7.99
N GLY A 165 -12.45 24.78 -8.93
CA GLY A 165 -12.18 24.65 -10.37
C GLY A 165 -11.77 23.24 -10.79
N GLY A 166 -12.31 22.23 -10.13
CA GLY A 166 -12.12 20.81 -10.41
C GLY A 166 -10.74 20.28 -10.03
N GLN A 167 -9.98 21.06 -9.27
CA GLN A 167 -8.63 20.71 -8.83
C GLN A 167 -8.57 20.85 -7.32
N ARG A 168 -8.39 19.71 -6.64
CA ARG A 168 -8.30 19.71 -5.19
C ARG A 168 -7.06 20.47 -4.73
N PRO A 169 -7.22 21.55 -3.94
CA PRO A 169 -6.09 22.31 -3.43
C PRO A 169 -5.32 21.53 -2.36
N ARG A 170 -4.14 22.04 -1.98
CA ARG A 170 -3.27 21.50 -0.91
C ARG A 170 -2.67 20.11 -1.21
N LEU A 171 -2.69 19.69 -2.47
CA LEU A 171 -1.93 18.55 -2.98
C LEU A 171 -0.52 18.96 -3.43
N LEU A 172 0.45 18.05 -3.31
CA LEU A 172 1.82 18.26 -3.81
C LEU A 172 1.82 18.14 -5.34
N ILE A 173 1.95 19.26 -6.04
CA ILE A 173 1.94 19.27 -7.52
C ILE A 173 3.33 19.37 -8.16
N GLY A 174 4.38 19.66 -7.38
CA GLY A 174 5.70 19.94 -7.91
C GLY A 174 6.83 19.73 -6.91
N VAL A 175 7.97 19.23 -7.38
CA VAL A 175 9.22 19.05 -6.62
C VAL A 175 10.39 19.54 -7.47
N ASP A 176 11.11 20.57 -6.99
CA ASP A 176 12.40 21.01 -7.54
C ASP A 176 13.50 20.59 -6.56
N ASN A 177 14.42 19.74 -7.02
CA ASN A 177 15.50 19.24 -6.18
C ASN A 177 16.70 20.20 -6.08
N GLY A 178 16.68 21.34 -6.80
CA GLY A 178 17.78 22.31 -6.86
C GLY A 178 19.03 21.82 -7.59
N LEU A 179 19.04 20.58 -8.07
CA LEU A 179 20.13 19.94 -8.83
C LEU A 179 19.83 19.84 -10.33
N GLY A 180 18.67 20.37 -10.75
CA GLY A 180 18.25 20.44 -12.15
C GLY A 180 17.09 19.52 -12.52
N ALA A 181 16.62 18.66 -11.60
CA ALA A 181 15.40 17.87 -11.86
C ALA A 181 14.18 18.59 -11.30
N ASP A 182 13.15 18.70 -12.13
CA ASP A 182 11.84 19.23 -11.78
C ASP A 182 10.79 18.17 -12.07
N THR A 183 10.05 17.77 -11.04
CA THR A 183 8.98 16.78 -11.13
C THR A 183 7.63 17.46 -10.92
N THR A 184 6.72 17.31 -11.88
CA THR A 184 5.32 17.72 -11.80
C THR A 184 4.42 16.52 -11.57
N ILE A 185 3.44 16.66 -10.68
CA ILE A 185 2.44 15.64 -10.35
C ILE A 185 1.05 16.19 -10.68
N THR A 186 0.28 15.45 -11.46
CA THR A 186 -1.12 15.76 -11.79
C THR A 186 -2.06 14.80 -11.07
N TYR A 187 -3.25 15.29 -10.74
CA TYR A 187 -4.28 14.54 -10.03
C TYR A 187 -5.60 14.55 -10.80
N GLY A 188 -6.47 13.61 -10.46
CA GLY A 188 -7.83 13.50 -10.98
C GLY A 188 -8.72 12.72 -10.04
N SER A 189 -9.98 12.56 -10.42
CA SER A 189 -10.98 11.93 -9.58
C SER A 189 -11.19 10.46 -9.94
N SER A 190 -11.24 9.58 -8.94
CA SER A 190 -11.60 8.17 -9.15
C SER A 190 -13.01 7.98 -9.71
N ALA A 191 -13.88 8.99 -9.62
CA ALA A 191 -15.21 8.94 -10.22
C ALA A 191 -15.13 8.95 -11.76
N GLU A 192 -14.14 9.63 -12.34
CA GLU A 192 -13.91 9.64 -13.79
C GLU A 192 -13.56 8.24 -14.30
N ASP A 193 -12.67 7.53 -13.60
CA ASP A 193 -12.32 6.15 -13.96
C ASP A 193 -13.52 5.23 -13.84
N TYR A 194 -14.28 5.34 -12.75
CA TYR A 194 -15.47 4.53 -12.54
C TYR A 194 -16.51 4.73 -13.67
N LEU A 195 -16.70 5.97 -14.14
CA LEU A 195 -17.58 6.25 -15.27
C LEU A 195 -17.03 5.70 -16.59
N ALA A 196 -15.72 5.78 -16.81
CA ALA A 196 -15.06 5.19 -17.98
C ALA A 196 -15.23 3.66 -17.99
N ASP A 197 -15.03 2.99 -16.85
CA ASP A 197 -15.22 1.55 -16.68
C ASP A 197 -16.69 1.15 -16.93
N LEU A 198 -17.66 1.96 -16.49
CA LEU A 198 -19.08 1.75 -16.76
C LEU A 198 -19.42 1.91 -18.24
N GLU A 199 -18.87 2.92 -18.91
CA GLU A 199 -19.07 3.14 -20.34
C GLU A 199 -18.48 1.98 -21.14
N GLU A 200 -17.26 1.55 -20.84
CA GLU A 200 -16.60 0.38 -21.43
C GLU A 200 -17.44 -0.89 -21.22
N ALA A 201 -17.98 -1.08 -20.01
CA ALA A 201 -18.84 -2.22 -19.70
C ALA A 201 -20.15 -2.20 -20.50
N SER A 202 -20.70 -1.01 -20.82
CA SER A 202 -21.98 -0.85 -21.53
C SER A 202 -21.88 -0.83 -23.06
N GLY A 203 -20.74 -0.41 -23.62
CA GLY A 203 -20.58 -0.08 -25.04
C GLY A 203 -20.23 -1.24 -25.99
N ALA A 204 -19.85 -2.42 -25.48
CA ALA A 204 -19.24 -3.45 -26.33
C ALA A 204 -20.15 -4.65 -26.64
N SER A 205 -20.48 -4.78 -27.93
CA SER A 205 -21.00 -5.99 -28.60
C SER A 205 -19.97 -6.63 -29.56
N ALA A 206 -18.66 -6.40 -29.38
CA ALA A 206 -17.62 -6.90 -30.29
C ALA A 206 -16.50 -7.67 -29.57
N SER A 207 -16.20 -8.87 -30.09
CA SER A 207 -15.06 -9.70 -29.68
C SER A 207 -13.73 -9.07 -30.09
N GLY A 208 -12.76 -8.97 -29.16
CA GLY A 208 -11.36 -8.65 -29.49
C GLY A 208 -10.72 -7.51 -28.68
N VAL A 209 -11.47 -6.80 -27.83
CA VAL A 209 -10.92 -5.84 -26.86
C VAL A 209 -10.80 -6.53 -25.50
N ASP A 210 -9.64 -6.41 -24.84
CA ASP A 210 -9.43 -6.93 -23.48
C ASP A 210 -10.25 -6.07 -22.50
N ARG A 211 -11.48 -6.52 -22.22
CA ARG A 211 -12.44 -5.85 -21.35
C ARG A 211 -11.86 -5.71 -19.95
N PHE A 212 -11.98 -4.53 -19.33
CA PHE A 212 -11.80 -4.47 -17.88
C PHE A 212 -12.83 -5.40 -17.24
N THR A 213 -12.33 -6.51 -16.71
CA THR A 213 -13.14 -7.48 -16.00
C THR A 213 -13.06 -7.08 -14.54
N TRP A 214 -14.16 -6.50 -14.03
CA TRP A 214 -14.34 -6.21 -12.62
C TRP A 214 -13.89 -7.41 -11.79
N THR A 215 -12.94 -7.17 -10.89
CA THR A 215 -12.12 -8.25 -10.32
C THR A 215 -12.93 -9.13 -9.39
N HIS A 216 -14.03 -8.62 -8.86
CA HIS A 216 -14.85 -9.34 -7.92
C HIS A 216 -15.97 -10.13 -8.59
N ARG A 217 -15.84 -11.46 -8.44
CA ARG A 217 -16.94 -12.39 -8.62
C ARG A 217 -17.62 -12.62 -7.26
N PRO A 218 -18.92 -12.34 -7.11
CA PRO A 218 -19.63 -12.63 -5.87
C PRO A 218 -19.49 -14.12 -5.49
N ASP A 219 -19.39 -14.41 -4.20
CA ASP A 219 -19.31 -15.75 -3.61
C ASP A 219 -20.71 -16.31 -3.22
N GLY A 220 -21.75 -15.50 -3.37
CA GLY A 220 -23.16 -15.86 -3.16
C GLY A 220 -24.10 -14.66 -3.36
N PRO A 221 -25.42 -14.88 -3.32
CA PRO A 221 -26.39 -13.79 -3.23
C PRO A 221 -26.35 -13.11 -1.85
N ASP A 222 -26.75 -11.85 -1.78
CA ASP A 222 -26.91 -11.13 -0.51
C ASP A 222 -28.23 -11.55 0.15
N GLN A 223 -28.13 -12.40 1.18
CA GLN A 223 -29.29 -12.95 1.86
C GLN A 223 -30.22 -11.87 2.43
N ARG A 224 -29.69 -10.76 2.95
CA ARG A 224 -30.51 -9.71 3.56
C ARG A 224 -31.27 -8.89 2.52
N LEU A 225 -30.70 -8.66 1.34
CA LEU A 225 -31.42 -8.07 0.22
C LEU A 225 -32.52 -9.01 -0.27
N CYS A 226 -32.23 -10.31 -0.36
CA CYS A 226 -33.21 -11.34 -0.68
C CYS A 226 -34.38 -11.36 0.30
N ASP A 227 -34.10 -11.36 1.61
CA ASP A 227 -35.10 -11.33 2.68
C ASP A 227 -35.92 -10.02 2.64
N ARG A 228 -35.28 -8.88 2.41
CA ARG A 228 -35.97 -7.58 2.33
C ARG A 228 -36.82 -7.41 1.08
N ALA A 229 -36.41 -8.04 -0.01
CA ALA A 229 -37.17 -8.07 -1.25
C ALA A 229 -38.28 -9.13 -1.23
N GLY A 230 -38.25 -10.08 -0.28
CA GLY A 230 -39.20 -11.18 -0.17
C GLY A 230 -39.13 -12.15 -1.34
N ILE A 231 -37.91 -12.39 -1.85
CA ILE A 231 -37.63 -13.25 -3.02
C ILE A 231 -36.66 -14.37 -2.69
N GLU A 232 -36.65 -14.86 -1.45
CA GLU A 232 -35.66 -15.82 -0.93
C GLU A 232 -35.62 -17.14 -1.72
N THR A 233 -36.71 -17.47 -2.43
CA THR A 233 -36.84 -18.69 -3.25
C THR A 233 -36.51 -18.48 -4.74
N SER A 234 -36.26 -17.23 -5.15
CA SER A 234 -35.94 -16.86 -6.52
C SER A 234 -34.55 -17.33 -6.93
N ALA A 235 -34.31 -17.44 -8.24
CA ALA A 235 -33.01 -17.89 -8.76
C ALA A 235 -31.88 -16.91 -8.38
N GLU A 236 -32.22 -15.62 -8.28
CA GLU A 236 -31.36 -14.53 -7.87
C GLU A 236 -30.86 -14.64 -6.42
N CYS A 237 -31.52 -15.47 -5.61
CA CYS A 237 -31.23 -15.67 -4.19
C CYS A 237 -30.81 -17.11 -3.85
N GLN A 238 -30.56 -17.94 -4.86
CA GLN A 238 -30.08 -19.32 -4.68
C GLN A 238 -28.55 -19.36 -4.69
N ALA A 239 -27.95 -19.64 -3.52
CA ALA A 239 -26.52 -19.91 -3.42
C ALA A 239 -26.11 -21.12 -4.28
N CYS A 240 -24.82 -21.20 -4.64
CA CYS A 240 -24.37 -22.32 -5.45
C CYS A 240 -24.59 -23.67 -4.72
N PRO A 241 -25.20 -24.68 -5.36
CA PRO A 241 -25.43 -25.97 -4.73
C PRO A 241 -24.14 -26.63 -4.23
N ALA A 242 -24.20 -27.26 -3.06
CA ALA A 242 -23.06 -27.99 -2.51
C ALA A 242 -22.61 -29.10 -3.47
N GLY A 243 -21.34 -29.07 -3.88
CA GLY A 243 -20.76 -30.04 -4.83
C GLY A 243 -20.96 -29.72 -6.31
N ALA A 244 -21.55 -28.55 -6.64
CA ALA A 244 -21.61 -28.06 -8.01
C ALA A 244 -20.20 -27.76 -8.57
N THR A 245 -20.03 -27.98 -9.86
CA THR A 245 -18.84 -27.58 -10.61
C THR A 245 -18.75 -26.06 -10.71
N ALA A 246 -17.55 -25.52 -10.91
CA ALA A 246 -17.36 -24.07 -11.11
C ALA A 246 -18.31 -23.55 -12.20
N SER A 247 -18.38 -24.20 -13.37
CA SER A 247 -19.29 -23.84 -14.46
C SER A 247 -20.79 -23.83 -14.10
N GLU A 248 -21.23 -24.68 -13.18
CA GLU A 248 -22.62 -24.67 -12.69
C GLU A 248 -22.86 -23.47 -11.76
N CYS A 249 -21.87 -23.08 -10.95
CA CYS A 249 -21.94 -21.85 -10.16
C CYS A 249 -21.87 -20.60 -11.05
N ASP A 250 -21.01 -20.58 -12.09
CA ASP A 250 -20.84 -19.47 -13.05
C ASP A 250 -22.16 -19.04 -13.67
N ALA A 251 -23.02 -20.00 -14.01
CA ALA A 251 -24.34 -19.74 -14.59
C ALA A 251 -25.30 -19.01 -13.64
N LEU A 252 -25.11 -19.13 -12.32
CA LEU A 252 -25.94 -18.49 -11.30
C LEU A 252 -25.46 -17.09 -10.94
N VAL A 253 -24.15 -16.84 -11.01
CA VAL A 253 -23.53 -15.58 -10.55
C VAL A 253 -24.11 -14.35 -11.25
N ALA A 254 -24.36 -14.42 -12.55
CA ALA A 254 -24.93 -13.30 -13.31
C ALA A 254 -26.36 -12.92 -12.88
N GLY A 255 -27.07 -13.84 -12.23
CA GLY A 255 -28.42 -13.62 -11.71
C GLY A 255 -28.45 -13.19 -10.25
N TRP A 256 -27.35 -13.31 -9.49
CA TRP A 256 -27.41 -13.08 -8.04
C TRP A 256 -27.76 -11.63 -7.67
N LEU A 257 -28.68 -11.47 -6.72
CA LEU A 257 -28.93 -10.20 -6.06
C LEU A 257 -27.75 -9.87 -5.16
N THR A 258 -26.92 -8.93 -5.57
CA THR A 258 -25.68 -8.56 -4.89
C THR A 258 -25.72 -7.09 -4.46
N ARG A 259 -24.86 -6.73 -3.51
CA ARG A 259 -24.65 -5.31 -3.17
C ARG A 259 -23.76 -4.67 -4.22
N SER A 260 -23.99 -3.39 -4.47
CA SER A 260 -23.00 -2.59 -5.20
C SER A 260 -21.67 -2.68 -4.44
N SER A 261 -20.64 -3.08 -5.17
CA SER A 261 -19.32 -3.41 -4.66
C SER A 261 -18.31 -2.27 -4.91
N GLY A 262 -18.79 -1.11 -5.37
CA GLY A 262 -17.98 0.09 -5.62
C GLY A 262 -17.77 0.95 -4.37
N SER A 263 -16.86 1.91 -4.47
CA SER A 263 -16.58 2.89 -3.41
C SER A 263 -17.64 4.01 -3.40
N PRO A 264 -18.29 4.31 -2.26
CA PRO A 264 -19.12 5.49 -2.10
C PRO A 264 -18.28 6.75 -1.85
N VAL A 265 -16.96 6.61 -1.70
CA VAL A 265 -16.03 7.71 -1.46
C VAL A 265 -15.24 7.97 -2.73
N ILE A 266 -15.23 9.23 -3.18
CA ILE A 266 -14.42 9.69 -4.30
C ILE A 266 -12.99 9.93 -3.80
N SER A 267 -12.02 9.25 -4.40
CA SER A 267 -10.61 9.41 -4.11
C SER A 267 -9.96 10.36 -5.11
N ASN A 268 -9.10 11.26 -4.63
CA ASN A 268 -8.16 11.98 -5.50
C ASN A 268 -6.97 11.08 -5.77
N VAL A 269 -6.71 10.80 -7.04
CA VAL A 269 -5.68 9.86 -7.46
C VAL A 269 -4.65 10.57 -8.33
N VAL A 270 -3.41 10.08 -8.33
CA VAL A 270 -2.34 10.62 -9.17
C VAL A 270 -2.61 10.21 -10.61
N ARG A 271 -2.77 11.18 -11.51
CA ARG A 271 -3.01 10.92 -12.95
C ARG A 271 -1.74 10.84 -13.76
N GLY A 272 -0.72 11.56 -13.33
CA GLY A 272 0.56 11.53 -14.00
C GLY A 272 1.69 12.12 -13.18
N VAL A 273 2.88 11.65 -13.49
CA VAL A 273 4.14 12.15 -12.95
C VAL A 273 5.04 12.43 -14.14
N SER A 274 5.51 13.66 -14.25
CA SER A 274 6.44 14.08 -15.30
C SER A 274 7.69 14.64 -14.65
N THR A 275 8.87 14.14 -15.02
CA THR A 275 10.15 14.65 -14.54
C THR A 275 10.98 15.12 -15.72
N THR A 276 11.48 16.36 -15.63
CA THR A 276 12.36 16.98 -16.63
C THR A 276 13.75 17.24 -16.06
N ASP A 277 14.78 17.08 -16.87
CA ASP A 277 16.17 17.45 -16.57
C ASP A 277 16.46 18.96 -16.74
N ARG A 278 15.43 19.73 -17.15
CA ARG A 278 15.48 21.18 -17.39
C ARG A 278 16.63 21.65 -18.26
N PHE A 279 17.08 20.82 -19.21
CA PHE A 279 18.14 21.23 -20.14
C PHE A 279 17.73 22.37 -21.08
N ASP A 280 16.44 22.68 -21.18
CA ASP A 280 15.88 23.85 -21.86
C ASP A 280 16.41 25.17 -21.29
N VAL A 281 16.66 25.24 -19.97
CA VAL A 281 17.27 26.41 -19.32
C VAL A 281 18.70 26.65 -19.83
N LEU A 282 19.39 25.60 -20.28
CA LEU A 282 20.70 25.66 -20.91
C LEU A 282 20.64 25.79 -22.44
N GLY A 283 19.46 26.01 -23.02
CA GLY A 283 19.26 26.10 -24.47
C GLY A 283 19.38 24.76 -25.19
N ARG A 284 19.24 23.64 -24.48
CA ARG A 284 19.25 22.28 -25.02
C ARG A 284 17.84 21.69 -24.97
N THR A 285 17.59 20.62 -25.72
CA THR A 285 16.32 19.91 -25.60
C THR A 285 16.23 19.20 -24.25
N ALA A 286 15.23 19.54 -23.45
CA ALA A 286 14.95 18.85 -22.19
C ALA A 286 14.57 17.38 -22.44
N GLN A 287 15.06 16.49 -21.60
CA GLN A 287 14.57 15.12 -21.53
C GLN A 287 13.45 15.05 -20.49
N VAL A 288 12.34 14.44 -20.88
CA VAL A 288 11.16 14.31 -20.02
C VAL A 288 10.81 12.83 -19.92
N THR A 289 10.70 12.34 -18.68
CA THR A 289 10.10 11.04 -18.38
C THR A 289 8.69 11.29 -17.87
N GLU A 290 7.69 10.66 -18.48
CA GLU A 290 6.28 10.80 -18.10
C GLU A 290 5.66 9.44 -17.83
N SER A 291 4.94 9.33 -16.71
CA SER A 291 4.09 8.19 -16.39
C SER A 291 2.66 8.67 -16.19
N ARG A 292 1.68 7.92 -16.71
CA ARG A 292 0.24 8.19 -16.57
C ARG A 292 -0.46 7.00 -15.92
N PHE A 293 -1.52 7.26 -15.15
CA PHE A 293 -2.22 6.23 -14.39
C PHE A 293 -3.75 6.30 -14.53
N ALA A 294 -4.39 5.13 -14.56
CA ALA A 294 -5.83 4.95 -14.41
C ALA A 294 -6.12 3.87 -13.37
N TYR A 295 -7.25 3.98 -12.67
CA TYR A 295 -7.54 3.17 -11.49
C TYR A 295 -8.93 2.56 -11.58
N HIS A 296 -9.04 1.26 -11.32
CA HIS A 296 -10.26 0.52 -11.62
C HIS A 296 -10.79 -0.21 -10.39
N ASP A 297 -12.10 -0.41 -10.34
CA ASP A 297 -12.76 -1.25 -9.33
C ASP A 297 -12.42 -0.85 -7.88
N GLY A 298 -12.58 0.43 -7.52
CA GLY A 298 -12.35 0.92 -6.15
C GLY A 298 -13.33 0.30 -5.14
N TYR A 299 -12.83 -0.20 -4.01
CA TYR A 299 -13.64 -0.85 -2.97
C TYR A 299 -13.54 -0.15 -1.61
N TYR A 300 -14.70 0.07 -0.99
CA TYR A 300 -14.82 0.58 0.36
C TYR A 300 -15.57 -0.43 1.24
N GLU A 301 -14.94 -0.83 2.34
CA GLU A 301 -15.57 -1.70 3.33
C GLU A 301 -16.35 -0.83 4.33
N GLY A 302 -17.68 -1.02 4.37
CA GLY A 302 -18.59 -0.15 5.12
C GLY A 302 -18.74 -0.45 6.62
N ILE A 303 -18.38 -1.64 7.10
CA ILE A 303 -18.45 -2.03 8.51
C ILE A 303 -17.21 -1.51 9.26
N GLU A 304 -16.03 -1.76 8.71
CA GLU A 304 -14.72 -1.25 9.15
C GLU A 304 -14.49 0.20 8.75
N GLN A 305 -15.30 0.73 7.82
CA GLN A 305 -15.22 2.11 7.31
C GLN A 305 -13.84 2.43 6.72
N GLU A 306 -13.37 1.55 5.85
CA GLU A 306 -12.03 1.61 5.28
C GLU A 306 -12.06 1.50 3.76
N PHE A 307 -11.41 2.44 3.07
CA PHE A 307 -11.12 2.28 1.65
C PHE A 307 -9.99 1.25 1.48
N ARG A 308 -10.27 0.14 0.80
CA ARG A 308 -9.33 -0.97 0.64
C ARG A 308 -8.38 -0.80 -0.54
N GLY A 309 -8.64 0.18 -1.41
CA GLY A 309 -7.89 0.42 -2.64
C GLY A 309 -8.64 -0.02 -3.90
N PHE A 310 -7.91 0.00 -5.01
CA PHE A 310 -8.40 -0.34 -6.35
C PHE A 310 -8.10 -1.81 -6.68
N GLY A 311 -9.01 -2.46 -7.39
CA GLY A 311 -8.84 -3.86 -7.83
C GLY A 311 -7.87 -3.98 -8.99
N ALA A 312 -7.66 -2.91 -9.75
CA ALA A 312 -6.58 -2.82 -10.71
C ALA A 312 -6.10 -1.37 -10.90
N ALA A 313 -4.90 -1.23 -11.44
CA ALA A 313 -4.36 0.04 -11.91
C ALA A 313 -3.63 -0.17 -13.24
N ASP A 314 -3.86 0.73 -14.17
CA ASP A 314 -3.12 0.84 -15.42
C ASP A 314 -2.06 1.92 -15.27
N ALA A 315 -0.88 1.66 -15.83
CA ALA A 315 0.18 2.63 -15.96
C ALA A 315 0.70 2.66 -17.39
N VAL A 316 0.96 3.87 -17.89
CA VAL A 316 1.63 4.09 -19.17
C VAL A 316 2.94 4.80 -18.87
N THR A 317 4.06 4.15 -19.20
CA THR A 317 5.34 4.84 -19.31
C THR A 317 5.42 5.41 -20.71
N VAL A 318 5.28 6.73 -20.82
CA VAL A 318 5.31 7.42 -22.11
C VAL A 318 6.73 7.38 -22.63
N GLY A 319 6.86 6.86 -23.84
CA GLY A 319 8.10 6.74 -24.56
C GLY A 319 8.56 8.08 -25.15
N ASP A 320 9.62 8.01 -25.94
CA ASP A 320 10.19 9.15 -26.65
C ASP A 320 10.36 8.82 -28.14
N TRP A 321 11.11 9.66 -28.86
CA TRP A 321 11.33 9.45 -30.29
C TRP A 321 12.08 8.15 -30.61
N ASN A 322 12.75 7.52 -29.63
CA ASN A 322 13.56 6.31 -29.82
C ASN A 322 12.96 5.07 -29.13
N ASN A 323 12.06 5.25 -28.18
CA ASN A 323 11.43 4.17 -27.42
C ASN A 323 9.90 4.35 -27.44
N PRO A 324 9.11 3.30 -27.77
CA PRO A 324 7.66 3.39 -27.74
C PRO A 324 7.11 3.45 -26.31
N ASP A 325 5.83 3.79 -26.19
CA ASP A 325 5.08 3.72 -24.94
C ASP A 325 5.00 2.26 -24.44
N VAL A 326 5.12 2.10 -23.13
CA VAL A 326 4.96 0.81 -22.45
C VAL A 326 3.77 0.88 -21.51
N TYR A 327 2.86 -0.08 -21.65
CA TYR A 327 1.65 -0.19 -20.86
C TYR A 327 1.80 -1.33 -19.86
N SER A 328 1.30 -1.12 -18.65
CA SER A 328 1.18 -2.18 -17.66
C SER A 328 -0.18 -2.13 -16.99
N ARG A 329 -0.80 -3.29 -16.80
CA ARG A 329 -2.02 -3.45 -16.00
C ARG A 329 -1.73 -4.36 -14.82
N THR A 330 -1.91 -3.84 -13.62
CA THR A 330 -1.69 -4.58 -12.36
C THR A 330 -3.00 -4.79 -11.63
N HIS A 331 -3.25 -6.01 -11.16
CA HIS A 331 -4.41 -6.41 -10.38
C HIS A 331 -4.03 -6.65 -8.92
N PHE A 332 -4.90 -6.18 -8.02
CA PHE A 332 -4.69 -6.25 -6.58
C PHE A 332 -5.87 -6.94 -5.88
N LEU A 333 -5.57 -7.72 -4.85
CA LEU A 333 -6.55 -8.17 -3.89
C LEU A 333 -6.96 -7.00 -2.98
N GLN A 334 -8.26 -6.90 -2.71
CA GLN A 334 -8.82 -5.82 -1.87
C GLN A 334 -9.27 -6.32 -0.50
N GLY A 335 -9.10 -7.62 -0.21
CA GLY A 335 -9.54 -8.22 1.05
C GLY A 335 -11.05 -8.06 1.29
N ARG A 336 -11.86 -8.20 0.23
CA ARG A 336 -13.31 -7.99 0.28
C ARG A 336 -13.96 -8.93 1.29
N ARG A 337 -14.87 -8.39 2.09
CA ARG A 337 -15.64 -9.19 3.04
C ARG A 337 -16.51 -10.21 2.29
N PRO A 338 -16.53 -11.50 2.69
CA PRO A 338 -17.41 -12.50 2.08
C PRO A 338 -18.89 -12.10 2.17
N HIS A 339 -19.70 -12.40 1.14
CA HIS A 339 -21.14 -12.07 1.15
C HIS A 339 -21.88 -12.74 2.31
N SER A 340 -21.43 -13.94 2.70
CA SER A 340 -22.00 -14.70 3.82
C SER A 340 -21.94 -13.99 5.18
N ILE A 341 -21.05 -13.01 5.36
CA ILE A 341 -20.90 -12.22 6.59
C ILE A 341 -20.97 -10.70 6.33
N ALA A 342 -21.47 -10.29 5.15
CA ALA A 342 -21.48 -8.90 4.69
C ALA A 342 -22.38 -7.96 5.51
N ASP A 343 -23.27 -8.49 6.34
CA ASP A 343 -24.15 -7.74 7.23
C ASP A 343 -23.89 -7.98 8.72
N ASP A 344 -23.03 -8.93 9.06
CA ASP A 344 -22.63 -9.20 10.43
C ASP A 344 -21.49 -8.26 10.84
N ARG A 345 -21.88 -7.20 11.58
CA ARG A 345 -20.95 -6.19 12.12
C ARG A 345 -20.01 -6.74 13.20
N LEU A 346 -20.31 -7.93 13.75
CA LEU A 346 -19.48 -8.57 14.77
C LEU A 346 -18.56 -9.62 14.17
N ALA A 347 -18.87 -10.15 12.98
CA ALA A 347 -18.01 -11.07 12.27
C ALA A 347 -16.73 -10.37 11.78
N HIS A 348 -15.60 -11.02 12.02
CA HIS A 348 -14.30 -10.59 11.49
C HIS A 348 -14.18 -10.95 10.01
N ASN A 349 -13.63 -10.04 9.21
CA ASN A 349 -13.33 -10.31 7.82
C ASN A 349 -12.05 -11.17 7.71
N PRO A 350 -12.13 -12.45 7.26
CA PRO A 350 -10.96 -13.32 7.17
C PRO A 350 -9.98 -12.90 6.08
N TYR A 351 -10.39 -12.05 5.14
CA TYR A 351 -9.60 -11.64 3.98
C TYR A 351 -8.93 -10.28 4.15
N GLU A 352 -9.06 -9.65 5.32
CA GLU A 352 -8.50 -8.32 5.58
C GLU A 352 -6.99 -8.24 5.33
N ALA A 353 -6.23 -9.29 5.65
CA ALA A 353 -4.78 -9.33 5.43
C ALA A 353 -4.38 -9.32 3.94
N LEU A 354 -5.31 -9.61 3.03
CA LEU A 354 -5.08 -9.65 1.59
C LEU A 354 -5.15 -8.27 0.93
N LYS A 355 -5.61 -7.23 1.62
CA LYS A 355 -5.76 -5.88 1.04
C LYS A 355 -4.43 -5.36 0.46
N GLY A 356 -4.48 -4.84 -0.76
CA GLY A 356 -3.35 -4.26 -1.49
C GLY A 356 -2.35 -5.27 -2.05
N ARG A 357 -2.60 -6.59 -1.98
CA ARG A 357 -1.66 -7.60 -2.50
C ARG A 357 -1.77 -7.70 -4.01
N GLU A 358 -0.66 -7.50 -4.71
CA GLU A 358 -0.56 -7.74 -6.14
C GLU A 358 -0.72 -9.24 -6.45
N VAL A 359 -1.55 -9.56 -7.44
CA VAL A 359 -1.79 -10.95 -7.89
C VAL A 359 -1.47 -11.18 -9.35
N ARG A 360 -1.52 -10.15 -10.19
CA ARG A 360 -1.22 -10.25 -11.62
C ARG A 360 -0.78 -8.91 -12.19
N THR A 361 0.28 -8.90 -12.99
CA THR A 361 0.70 -7.76 -13.79
C THR A 361 0.96 -8.20 -15.22
N GLU A 362 0.40 -7.49 -16.19
CA GLU A 362 0.67 -7.70 -17.61
C GLU A 362 1.36 -6.46 -18.17
N VAL A 363 2.37 -6.66 -19.02
CA VAL A 363 3.11 -5.58 -19.69
C VAL A 363 2.98 -5.77 -21.20
N PHE A 364 2.62 -4.72 -21.91
CA PHE A 364 2.39 -4.74 -23.35
C PHE A 364 2.75 -3.40 -24.02
N ASP A 365 2.91 -3.41 -25.33
CA ASP A 365 3.18 -2.20 -26.11
C ASP A 365 1.89 -1.55 -26.66
N GLU A 366 2.02 -0.41 -27.33
CA GLU A 366 0.90 0.33 -27.94
C GLU A 366 0.12 -0.50 -28.98
N ALA A 367 0.76 -1.48 -29.61
CA ALA A 367 0.12 -2.38 -30.58
C ALA A 367 -0.63 -3.54 -29.91
N GLY A 368 -0.62 -3.64 -28.57
CA GLY A 368 -1.22 -4.71 -27.80
C GLY A 368 -0.39 -6.01 -27.82
N VAL A 369 0.89 -5.94 -28.17
CA VAL A 369 1.80 -7.08 -28.08
C VAL A 369 2.28 -7.22 -26.65
N PHE A 370 1.90 -8.32 -26.00
CA PHE A 370 2.29 -8.60 -24.62
C PHE A 370 3.74 -9.06 -24.54
N LEU A 371 4.50 -8.43 -23.64
CA LEU A 371 5.89 -8.75 -23.32
C LEU A 371 5.98 -9.78 -22.19
N SER A 372 5.14 -9.61 -21.17
CA SER A 372 5.13 -10.50 -20.02
C SER A 372 3.82 -10.50 -19.24
N THR A 373 3.56 -11.61 -18.55
CA THR A 373 2.49 -11.75 -17.57
C THR A 373 3.07 -12.34 -16.29
N SER A 374 3.15 -11.51 -15.25
CA SER A 374 3.58 -11.89 -13.90
C SER A 374 2.36 -12.17 -13.03
N PHE A 375 2.42 -13.17 -12.16
CA PHE A 375 1.32 -13.50 -11.25
C PHE A 375 1.81 -14.24 -10.00
N ALA A 376 1.04 -14.16 -8.92
CA ALA A 376 1.40 -14.72 -7.64
C ALA A 376 0.26 -15.51 -6.99
N THR A 377 0.63 -16.53 -6.22
CA THR A 377 -0.25 -17.18 -5.25
C THR A 377 0.03 -16.60 -3.87
N ILE A 378 -0.99 -16.07 -3.22
CA ILE A 378 -0.91 -15.51 -1.87
C ILE A 378 -1.45 -16.53 -0.89
N THR A 379 -0.72 -16.80 0.18
CA THR A 379 -1.23 -17.58 1.31
C THR A 379 -1.80 -16.65 2.36
N ASN A 380 -3.06 -16.86 2.74
CA ASN A 380 -3.71 -16.21 3.87
C ASN A 380 -3.69 -17.15 5.08
N ARG A 381 -2.84 -16.87 6.06
CA ARG A 381 -2.60 -17.79 7.19
C ARG A 381 -3.22 -17.26 8.47
N LEU A 382 -4.12 -18.04 9.07
CA LEU A 382 -4.59 -17.82 10.43
C LEU A 382 -3.49 -18.25 11.41
N LEU A 383 -2.88 -17.29 12.09
CA LEU A 383 -1.80 -17.52 13.06
C LEU A 383 -2.35 -18.00 14.39
N TYR A 384 -3.27 -17.24 15.00
CA TYR A 384 -3.91 -17.53 16.27
C TYR A 384 -5.10 -16.59 16.49
N SER A 385 -5.89 -16.84 17.54
CA SER A 385 -6.88 -15.88 18.06
C SER A 385 -6.27 -15.10 19.22
N GLY A 386 -6.37 -13.76 19.16
CA GLY A 386 -5.97 -12.88 20.25
C GLY A 386 -6.77 -13.15 21.53
N LEU A 387 -6.31 -12.58 22.66
CA LEU A 387 -6.96 -12.76 23.97
C LEU A 387 -8.40 -12.25 24.01
N ASN A 388 -8.76 -11.34 23.11
CA ASN A 388 -10.10 -10.81 22.90
C ASN A 388 -10.94 -11.62 21.90
N GLY A 389 -10.43 -12.76 21.41
CA GLY A 389 -11.09 -13.61 20.41
C GLY A 389 -10.88 -13.19 18.95
N VAL A 390 -10.21 -12.06 18.70
CA VAL A 390 -10.00 -11.56 17.33
C VAL A 390 -8.94 -12.41 16.63
N PRO A 391 -9.24 -13.03 15.47
CA PRO A 391 -8.25 -13.81 14.72
C PRO A 391 -7.16 -12.92 14.14
N VAL A 392 -5.93 -13.40 14.14
CA VAL A 392 -4.78 -12.72 13.55
C VAL A 392 -4.37 -13.46 12.28
N TYR A 393 -4.51 -12.79 11.15
CA TYR A 393 -4.12 -13.31 9.84
C TYR A 393 -2.80 -12.70 9.37
N TYR A 394 -2.03 -13.49 8.64
CA TYR A 394 -0.84 -13.05 7.95
C TYR A 394 -0.88 -13.52 6.49
N ALA A 395 -0.86 -12.57 5.56
CA ALA A 395 -0.83 -12.83 4.15
C ALA A 395 0.59 -12.65 3.59
N PHE A 396 1.09 -13.66 2.88
CA PHE A 396 2.40 -13.64 2.23
C PHE A 396 2.38 -14.31 0.87
N VAL A 397 3.34 -13.97 0.02
CA VAL A 397 3.49 -14.60 -1.30
C VAL A 397 4.04 -16.01 -1.11
N ASN A 398 3.33 -17.01 -1.60
CA ASN A 398 3.72 -18.43 -1.52
C ASN A 398 4.31 -18.94 -2.84
N GLU A 399 3.90 -18.34 -3.97
CA GLU A 399 4.47 -18.64 -5.28
C GLU A 399 4.47 -17.37 -6.14
N THR A 400 5.56 -17.11 -6.85
CA THR A 400 5.64 -16.09 -7.90
C THR A 400 5.93 -16.73 -9.25
N ASN A 401 5.33 -16.20 -10.30
CA ASN A 401 5.50 -16.65 -11.66
C ASN A 401 5.63 -15.47 -12.60
N GLU A 402 6.40 -15.64 -13.65
CA GLU A 402 6.47 -14.70 -14.77
C GLU A 402 6.52 -15.48 -16.09
N LEU A 403 5.56 -15.19 -16.97
CA LEU A 403 5.57 -15.62 -18.36
C LEU A 403 6.27 -14.54 -19.19
N ARG A 404 7.34 -14.90 -19.88
CA ARG A 404 8.02 -14.04 -20.86
C ARG A 404 7.68 -14.52 -22.26
N TYR A 405 7.13 -13.64 -23.09
CA TYR A 405 6.67 -14.00 -24.43
C TYR A 405 7.72 -13.73 -25.50
N ASP A 406 7.82 -14.62 -26.49
CA ASP A 406 8.50 -14.30 -27.75
C ASP A 406 7.61 -13.35 -28.57
N THR A 407 8.08 -12.13 -28.80
CA THR A 407 7.33 -11.09 -29.52
C THR A 407 7.43 -11.23 -31.05
N THR A 408 8.29 -12.10 -31.56
CA THR A 408 8.50 -12.26 -33.02
C THR A 408 7.50 -13.21 -33.67
N ASN A 409 6.99 -14.20 -32.94
CA ASN A 409 6.08 -15.23 -33.44
C ASN A 409 4.81 -15.28 -32.57
N PHE A 410 3.95 -14.27 -32.71
CA PHE A 410 2.69 -14.21 -31.96
C PHE A 410 1.67 -15.22 -32.49
N SER A 411 1.32 -16.20 -31.66
CA SER A 411 0.31 -17.22 -31.94
C SER A 411 -0.85 -17.09 -30.95
N ALA A 412 -2.03 -17.62 -31.30
CA ALA A 412 -3.19 -17.54 -30.43
C ALA A 412 -2.89 -18.18 -29.06
N GLY A 413 -2.99 -17.36 -28.02
CA GLY A 413 -2.76 -17.74 -26.64
C GLY A 413 -3.80 -18.72 -26.07
N THR A 414 -3.48 -19.29 -24.91
CA THR A 414 -4.39 -20.12 -24.10
C THR A 414 -4.64 -19.45 -22.75
N SER A 415 -5.17 -20.18 -21.77
CA SER A 415 -5.20 -19.75 -20.38
C SER A 415 -4.73 -20.87 -19.46
N MET A 416 -4.27 -20.50 -18.28
CA MET A 416 -3.93 -21.43 -17.21
C MET A 416 -4.65 -21.04 -15.93
N THR A 417 -5.04 -22.02 -15.12
CA THR A 417 -5.68 -21.79 -13.83
C THR A 417 -4.70 -22.11 -12.72
N VAL A 418 -4.50 -21.17 -11.80
CA VAL A 418 -3.62 -21.32 -10.64
C VAL A 418 -4.35 -20.89 -9.37
N PRO A 419 -3.97 -21.38 -8.18
CA PRO A 419 -4.46 -20.81 -6.93
C PRO A 419 -4.09 -19.32 -6.84
N ALA A 420 -5.07 -18.45 -6.63
CA ALA A 420 -4.84 -17.04 -6.31
C ALA A 420 -4.59 -16.87 -4.81
N ILE A 421 -5.47 -17.49 -4.01
CA ILE A 421 -5.46 -17.44 -2.55
C ILE A 421 -5.47 -18.85 -1.99
N VAL A 422 -4.55 -19.12 -1.07
CA VAL A 422 -4.47 -20.36 -0.31
C VAL A 422 -4.65 -20.06 1.17
N GLY A 423 -5.72 -20.57 1.77
CA GLY A 423 -5.97 -20.51 3.21
C GLY A 423 -5.10 -21.50 3.96
N GLN A 424 -4.47 -21.07 5.05
CA GLN A 424 -3.72 -21.93 5.98
C GLN A 424 -4.11 -21.66 7.43
N SER A 425 -4.03 -22.69 8.27
CA SER A 425 -4.21 -22.58 9.73
C SER A 425 -3.02 -23.16 10.46
N LEU A 426 -2.55 -22.50 11.52
CA LEU A 426 -1.48 -23.01 12.38
C LEU A 426 -2.00 -23.70 13.65
N SER A 427 -1.23 -24.66 14.15
CA SER A 427 -1.34 -25.17 15.51
C SER A 427 -0.75 -24.16 16.51
N ALA A 428 -1.01 -24.37 17.81
CA ALA A 428 -0.36 -23.60 18.88
C ALA A 428 1.18 -23.70 18.88
N SER A 429 1.75 -24.71 18.22
CA SER A 429 3.20 -24.90 18.07
C SER A 429 3.75 -24.34 16.74
N GLY A 430 2.95 -23.58 15.98
CA GLY A 430 3.37 -22.95 14.73
C GLY A 430 3.42 -23.88 13.52
N VAL A 431 2.80 -25.07 13.59
CA VAL A 431 2.79 -26.04 12.50
C VAL A 431 1.53 -25.89 11.67
N VAL A 432 1.63 -25.91 10.34
CA VAL A 432 0.46 -25.87 9.45
C VAL A 432 -0.41 -27.11 9.68
N THR A 433 -1.68 -26.90 10.03
CA THR A 433 -2.65 -27.98 10.32
C THR A 433 -3.65 -28.21 9.20
N GLY A 434 -3.82 -27.23 8.31
CA GLY A 434 -4.73 -27.30 7.18
C GLY A 434 -4.30 -26.36 6.06
N THR A 435 -4.63 -26.73 4.82
CA THR A 435 -4.39 -25.93 3.62
C THR A 435 -5.55 -26.13 2.67
N VAL A 436 -6.11 -25.03 2.15
CA VAL A 436 -7.24 -25.05 1.21
C VAL A 436 -7.03 -23.96 0.16
N THR A 437 -7.36 -24.26 -1.10
CA THR A 437 -7.45 -23.21 -2.13
C THR A 437 -8.75 -22.45 -1.93
N GLU A 438 -8.66 -21.17 -1.58
CA GLU A 438 -9.82 -20.30 -1.34
C GLU A 438 -10.30 -19.66 -2.65
N GLU A 439 -9.36 -19.22 -3.49
CA GLU A 439 -9.66 -18.58 -4.76
C GLU A 439 -8.67 -19.05 -5.84
N SER A 440 -9.14 -19.16 -7.09
CA SER A 440 -8.32 -19.49 -8.26
C SER A 440 -8.28 -18.33 -9.25
N LEU A 441 -7.09 -18.06 -9.79
CA LEU A 441 -6.84 -17.06 -10.82
C LEU A 441 -6.75 -17.73 -12.18
N VAL A 442 -7.51 -17.23 -13.15
CA VAL A 442 -7.34 -17.56 -14.56
C VAL A 442 -6.33 -16.57 -15.16
N VAL A 443 -5.16 -17.08 -15.52
CA VAL A 443 -4.07 -16.31 -16.11
C VAL A 443 -4.11 -16.50 -17.63
N PRO A 444 -4.27 -15.41 -18.42
CA PRO A 444 -4.15 -15.50 -19.87
C PRO A 444 -2.68 -15.76 -20.25
N VAL A 445 -2.47 -16.75 -21.12
CA VAL A 445 -1.16 -17.00 -21.74
C VAL A 445 -1.20 -16.35 -23.10
N ARG A 446 -0.76 -15.09 -23.19
CA ARG A 446 -1.02 -14.23 -24.36
C ARG A 446 -0.37 -14.72 -25.66
N ASN A 447 0.76 -15.43 -25.59
CA ASN A 447 1.38 -16.14 -26.71
C ASN A 447 1.75 -17.58 -26.31
N GLY A 448 1.51 -18.56 -27.18
CA GLY A 448 1.89 -19.96 -26.98
C GLY A 448 3.40 -20.20 -26.87
N ASN A 449 4.23 -19.29 -27.39
CA ASN A 449 5.69 -19.32 -27.21
C ASN A 449 6.06 -18.45 -25.99
N ALA A 450 6.04 -19.07 -24.80
CA ALA A 450 6.36 -18.40 -23.53
C ALA A 450 7.33 -19.24 -22.70
N ALA A 451 8.29 -18.57 -22.05
CA ALA A 451 9.07 -19.16 -20.97
C ALA A 451 8.45 -18.77 -19.62
N ARG A 452 8.21 -19.75 -18.73
CA ARG A 452 7.73 -19.48 -17.37
C ARG A 452 8.89 -19.55 -16.38
N ILE A 453 9.15 -18.46 -15.69
CA ILE A 453 10.04 -18.43 -14.52
C ILE A 453 9.16 -18.57 -13.28
N LYS A 454 9.55 -19.43 -12.34
CA LYS A 454 8.76 -19.73 -11.15
C LYS A 454 9.63 -19.68 -9.90
N THR A 455 9.06 -19.27 -8.78
CA THR A 455 9.70 -19.36 -7.46
C THR A 455 8.65 -19.69 -6.41
N THR A 456 8.95 -20.63 -5.51
CA THR A 456 8.08 -21.05 -4.40
C THR A 456 8.71 -20.72 -3.07
N PHE A 457 7.90 -20.32 -2.10
CA PHE A 457 8.30 -20.07 -0.72
C PHE A 457 7.89 -21.28 0.12
N ASP A 458 8.68 -22.36 0.02
CA ASP A 458 8.34 -23.70 0.50
C ASP A 458 8.08 -23.77 2.00
N SER A 459 8.78 -22.95 2.78
CA SER A 459 8.65 -22.91 4.24
C SER A 459 8.73 -21.47 4.73
N VAL A 460 7.67 -21.03 5.38
CA VAL A 460 7.56 -19.71 6.03
C VAL A 460 7.08 -19.94 7.45
N ASP A 461 7.77 -19.39 8.44
CA ASP A 461 7.41 -19.57 9.86
C ASP A 461 6.18 -18.72 10.26
N ALA A 462 5.77 -18.81 11.53
CA ALA A 462 4.63 -18.07 12.05
C ALA A 462 4.87 -16.55 12.17
N LEU A 463 6.12 -16.11 12.04
CA LEU A 463 6.54 -14.71 12.12
C LEU A 463 6.73 -14.08 10.73
N GLY A 464 6.65 -14.90 9.67
CA GLY A 464 6.80 -14.47 8.29
C GLY A 464 8.22 -14.60 7.75
N HIS A 465 9.16 -15.22 8.49
CA HIS A 465 10.48 -15.49 7.95
C HIS A 465 10.40 -16.63 6.92
N VAL A 466 10.92 -16.37 5.73
CA VAL A 466 11.12 -17.39 4.70
C VAL A 466 12.31 -18.26 5.11
N LEU A 467 12.04 -19.51 5.49
CA LEU A 467 13.05 -20.48 5.90
C LEU A 467 13.61 -21.25 4.71
N GLN A 468 12.78 -21.48 3.69
CA GLN A 468 13.14 -22.18 2.48
C GLN A 468 12.38 -21.59 1.28
N GLN A 469 13.10 -21.37 0.19
CA GLN A 469 12.55 -20.89 -1.08
C GLN A 469 13.25 -21.61 -2.23
N THR A 470 12.49 -22.05 -3.24
CA THR A 470 13.03 -22.72 -4.42
C THR A 470 12.76 -21.89 -5.67
N ALA A 471 13.83 -21.51 -6.36
CA ALA A 471 13.77 -20.90 -7.68
C ALA A 471 13.85 -22.00 -8.75
N TYR A 472 12.96 -21.91 -9.74
CA TYR A 472 12.88 -22.82 -10.87
C TYR A 472 13.33 -22.08 -12.13
N GLY A 473 14.16 -22.74 -12.95
CA GLY A 473 14.48 -22.27 -14.29
C GLY A 473 13.25 -22.18 -15.22
N SER A 474 13.48 -22.07 -16.53
CA SER A 474 12.37 -22.04 -17.49
C SER A 474 11.55 -23.32 -17.41
N VAL A 475 10.31 -23.20 -16.94
CA VAL A 475 9.30 -24.25 -16.99
C VAL A 475 8.50 -24.03 -18.27
N ASP A 476 8.44 -25.03 -19.16
CA ASP A 476 7.58 -24.92 -20.34
C ASP A 476 6.11 -25.06 -19.93
N PRO A 477 5.27 -24.02 -20.13
CA PRO A 477 3.86 -24.08 -19.74
C PRO A 477 3.02 -25.06 -20.58
N ALA A 478 3.49 -25.49 -21.76
CA ALA A 478 2.74 -26.27 -22.73
C ALA A 478 3.23 -27.73 -22.90
N SER A 479 4.53 -28.01 -22.71
CA SER A 479 5.09 -29.34 -23.04
C SER A 479 5.19 -30.33 -21.88
N GLY A 480 5.03 -29.87 -20.63
CA GLY A 480 5.35 -30.72 -19.47
C GLY A 480 6.82 -31.13 -19.42
N ALA A 481 7.71 -30.37 -20.07
CA ALA A 481 9.15 -30.58 -20.02
C ALA A 481 9.64 -30.58 -18.57
N ALA A 482 10.64 -31.42 -18.31
CA ALA A 482 11.29 -31.48 -17.01
C ALA A 482 11.88 -30.10 -16.68
N ILE A 483 11.71 -29.69 -15.43
CA ILE A 483 12.40 -28.54 -14.86
C ILE A 483 13.90 -28.83 -14.99
N ASP A 484 14.63 -27.93 -15.66
CA ASP A 484 16.04 -28.16 -16.00
C ASP A 484 16.92 -28.17 -14.74
N GLU A 485 16.85 -27.09 -13.94
CA GLU A 485 17.58 -26.96 -12.67
C GLU A 485 16.75 -26.16 -11.64
N THR A 486 16.92 -26.48 -10.36
CA THR A 486 16.33 -25.74 -9.25
C THR A 486 17.39 -25.30 -8.26
N PHE A 487 17.24 -24.09 -7.73
CA PHE A 487 18.08 -23.59 -6.64
C PHE A 487 17.23 -23.36 -5.40
N THR A 488 17.52 -24.08 -4.33
CA THR A 488 16.83 -23.91 -3.04
C THR A 488 17.70 -23.10 -2.09
N SER A 489 17.19 -21.95 -1.66
CA SER A 489 17.78 -21.11 -0.63
C SER A 489 17.22 -21.47 0.75
N TYR A 490 18.09 -21.51 1.74
CA TYR A 490 17.77 -21.80 3.14
C TYR A 490 18.21 -20.65 4.03
N THR A 491 17.34 -20.29 4.98
CA THR A 491 17.61 -19.24 5.97
C THR A 491 17.23 -19.73 7.36
N THR A 492 18.12 -19.54 8.34
CA THR A 492 17.85 -19.83 9.75
C THR A 492 17.77 -18.51 10.53
N PRO A 493 16.57 -18.04 10.90
CA PRO A 493 16.42 -16.90 11.78
C PRO A 493 16.74 -17.28 13.23
N GLU A 494 17.29 -16.34 14.00
CA GLU A 494 17.58 -16.48 15.42
C GLU A 494 17.05 -15.26 16.17
N LEU A 495 16.37 -15.52 17.30
CA LEU A 495 15.93 -14.48 18.23
C LEU A 495 17.11 -14.10 19.14
N THR A 496 17.87 -13.11 18.73
CA THR A 496 19.07 -12.65 19.44
C THR A 496 18.73 -11.97 20.76
N ASN A 497 17.69 -11.12 20.78
CA ASN A 497 17.21 -10.44 21.99
C ASN A 497 15.69 -10.60 22.15
N PRO A 498 15.21 -11.48 23.06
CA PRO A 498 13.79 -11.67 23.32
C PRO A 498 13.07 -10.46 23.92
N ALA A 499 13.77 -9.63 24.71
CA ALA A 499 13.17 -8.48 25.36
C ALA A 499 12.91 -7.33 24.38
N ALA A 500 13.81 -7.15 23.41
CA ALA A 500 13.70 -6.15 22.36
C ALA A 500 13.12 -6.70 21.04
N TRP A 501 12.75 -7.98 20.99
CA TRP A 501 12.23 -8.66 19.79
C TRP A 501 13.17 -8.55 18.57
N ILE A 502 14.48 -8.66 18.80
CA ILE A 502 15.48 -8.54 17.72
C ILE A 502 15.74 -9.93 17.12
N TRP A 503 15.29 -10.11 15.89
CA TRP A 503 15.57 -11.27 15.05
C TRP A 503 16.69 -10.96 14.05
N ARG A 504 17.58 -11.94 13.85
CA ARG A 504 18.68 -11.86 12.88
C ARG A 504 18.81 -13.16 12.08
N THR A 505 19.48 -13.11 10.95
CA THR A 505 19.78 -14.30 10.14
C THR A 505 21.06 -14.97 10.66
N ALA A 506 20.93 -16.06 11.40
CA ALA A 506 22.08 -16.79 11.94
C ALA A 506 22.83 -17.60 10.88
N ARG A 507 22.14 -18.11 9.86
CA ARG A 507 22.76 -18.84 8.75
C ARG A 507 21.95 -18.72 7.47
N SER A 508 22.63 -18.66 6.33
CA SER A 508 22.02 -18.76 5.00
C SER A 508 22.91 -19.55 4.06
N TYR A 509 22.30 -20.35 3.18
CA TYR A 509 23.01 -21.07 2.12
C TYR A 509 22.06 -21.46 0.99
N MET A 510 22.62 -21.88 -0.14
CA MET A 510 21.87 -22.38 -1.30
C MET A 510 22.29 -23.80 -1.64
N ARG A 511 21.40 -24.54 -2.28
CA ARG A 511 21.67 -25.87 -2.83
C ARG A 511 21.14 -25.98 -4.26
N GLY A 512 21.91 -26.64 -5.12
CA GLY A 512 21.42 -27.12 -6.41
C GLY A 512 20.46 -28.29 -6.25
N ASP A 513 20.08 -28.90 -7.37
CA ASP A 513 19.16 -30.03 -7.45
C ASP A 513 19.83 -31.36 -7.01
N ASP A 514 21.15 -31.49 -7.19
CA ASP A 514 21.90 -32.65 -6.73
C ASP A 514 22.17 -32.58 -5.20
N ALA A 515 21.58 -33.52 -4.47
CA ALA A 515 21.78 -33.66 -3.02
C ALA A 515 23.24 -33.97 -2.61
N GLY A 516 24.10 -34.37 -3.56
CA GLY A 516 25.53 -34.56 -3.37
C GLY A 516 26.36 -33.27 -3.45
N GLU A 517 25.80 -32.17 -3.95
CA GLU A 517 26.52 -30.90 -4.08
C GLU A 517 26.75 -30.21 -2.72
N PRO A 518 27.89 -29.50 -2.59
CA PRO A 518 28.15 -28.66 -1.44
C PRO A 518 27.13 -27.52 -1.35
N ASN A 519 26.95 -26.98 -0.14
CA ASN A 519 26.18 -25.76 0.04
C ASN A 519 26.89 -24.58 -0.63
N PHE A 520 26.20 -23.83 -1.47
CA PHE A 520 26.72 -22.61 -2.09
C PHE A 520 26.43 -21.39 -1.22
N GLY A 521 27.39 -20.47 -1.15
CA GLY A 521 27.23 -19.23 -0.39
C GLY A 521 26.93 -19.44 1.11
N ASP A 522 27.35 -20.58 1.67
CA ASP A 522 27.05 -20.94 3.06
C ASP A 522 27.76 -19.97 4.01
N GLY A 523 26.96 -19.24 4.79
CA GLY A 523 27.45 -18.26 5.73
C GLY A 523 26.68 -18.33 7.03
N SER A 524 27.38 -18.16 8.15
CA SER A 524 26.79 -18.01 9.48
C SER A 524 27.23 -16.72 10.14
N SER A 525 26.33 -16.10 10.90
CA SER A 525 26.59 -14.87 11.63
C SER A 525 26.32 -15.06 13.13
N THR A 526 27.09 -14.37 13.96
CA THR A 526 26.87 -14.27 15.40
C THR A 526 26.60 -12.82 15.77
N TYR A 527 25.75 -12.62 16.78
CA TYR A 527 25.25 -11.31 17.14
C TYR A 527 25.34 -11.06 18.64
N ASP A 528 25.45 -9.79 19.02
CA ASP A 528 25.40 -9.38 20.41
C ASP A 528 23.98 -9.60 20.97
N PRO A 529 23.82 -10.31 22.10
CA PRO A 529 22.50 -10.68 22.65
C PRO A 529 21.69 -9.50 23.20
N VAL A 530 22.30 -8.32 23.36
CA VAL A 530 21.66 -7.11 23.88
C VAL A 530 21.36 -6.14 22.74
N THR A 531 22.36 -5.77 21.94
CA THR A 531 22.20 -4.77 20.87
C THR A 531 21.70 -5.39 19.56
N GLY A 532 21.97 -6.66 19.34
CA GLY A 532 21.73 -7.34 18.06
C GLY A 532 22.76 -6.99 16.98
N ASP A 533 23.88 -6.35 17.34
CA ASP A 533 24.94 -5.99 16.38
C ASP A 533 25.71 -7.23 15.91
N LEU A 534 26.21 -7.20 14.67
CA LEU A 534 26.92 -8.33 14.06
C LEU A 534 28.33 -8.47 14.62
N LEU A 535 28.58 -9.43 15.50
CA LEU A 535 29.91 -9.64 16.09
C LEU A 535 30.86 -10.31 15.10
N SER A 536 30.41 -11.38 14.45
CA SER A 536 31.19 -12.07 13.43
C SER A 536 30.31 -12.71 12.36
N ALA A 537 30.84 -12.78 11.14
CA ALA A 537 30.28 -13.48 10.00
C ALA A 537 31.33 -14.43 9.44
N THR A 538 30.99 -15.71 9.33
CA THR A 538 31.83 -16.74 8.72
C THR A 538 31.20 -17.17 7.41
N GLN A 539 31.95 -17.05 6.33
CA GLN A 539 31.62 -17.66 5.04
C GLN A 539 32.39 -18.98 4.92
N PHE A 540 31.65 -20.08 4.82
CA PHE A 540 32.22 -21.40 4.63
C PHE A 540 32.59 -21.58 3.17
N VAL A 541 33.86 -21.92 2.92
CA VAL A 541 34.32 -22.29 1.59
C VAL A 541 34.21 -23.80 1.48
N THR A 542 33.07 -24.24 0.98
CA THR A 542 32.76 -25.65 0.74
C THR A 542 33.35 -26.08 -0.61
N SER A 543 34.51 -26.72 -0.61
CA SER A 543 35.08 -27.36 -1.80
C SER A 543 35.72 -28.68 -1.44
N PRO A 544 35.21 -29.82 -1.96
CA PRO A 544 36.04 -30.98 -2.18
C PRO A 544 36.35 -31.11 -3.68
N ALA A 545 37.00 -30.13 -4.29
CA ALA A 545 37.53 -30.31 -5.65
C ALA A 545 38.94 -30.91 -5.56
N SER A 546 39.06 -32.23 -5.71
CA SER A 546 40.34 -32.86 -6.02
C SER A 546 40.62 -32.67 -7.52
N PHE A 547 41.50 -31.72 -7.85
CA PHE A 547 41.94 -31.53 -9.23
C PHE A 547 42.95 -32.63 -9.58
N SER A 548 42.57 -33.51 -10.51
CA SER A 548 43.51 -34.43 -11.15
C SER A 548 43.93 -33.84 -12.49
N PHE A 549 45.21 -33.49 -12.62
CA PHE A 549 45.77 -33.09 -13.91
C PHE A 549 46.03 -34.37 -14.72
N GLY A 550 45.27 -34.58 -15.79
CA GLY A 550 45.45 -35.74 -16.66
C GLY A 550 46.73 -35.62 -17.49
N GLY A 551 47.68 -36.55 -17.32
CA GLY A 551 48.73 -36.75 -18.33
C GLY A 551 50.10 -37.21 -17.85
N GLU A 552 50.47 -37.05 -16.58
CA GLU A 552 51.85 -37.39 -16.17
C GLU A 552 51.99 -38.87 -15.77
N THR A 553 52.91 -39.54 -16.42
CA THR A 553 53.32 -40.90 -16.05
C THR A 553 54.14 -40.87 -14.75
N THR A 554 54.22 -41.99 -14.03
CA THR A 554 55.06 -42.09 -12.82
C THR A 554 56.56 -41.83 -13.07
N ALA A 555 56.99 -41.81 -14.33
CA ALA A 555 58.35 -41.46 -14.75
C ALA A 555 58.59 -39.93 -14.85
N GLU A 556 57.52 -39.13 -14.92
CA GLU A 556 57.56 -37.67 -15.13
C GLU A 556 57.37 -36.85 -13.84
N GLY A 557 57.21 -37.51 -12.70
CA GLY A 557 57.02 -36.88 -11.39
C GLY A 557 55.70 -37.24 -10.72
N GLY A 558 54.73 -37.72 -11.51
CA GLY A 558 53.38 -38.07 -11.06
C GLY A 558 52.59 -36.83 -10.65
N ALA A 559 51.44 -36.58 -11.29
CA ALA A 559 50.59 -35.47 -10.93
C ALA A 559 50.19 -35.58 -9.45
N LEU A 560 50.72 -34.67 -8.61
CA LEU A 560 50.30 -34.54 -7.23
C LEU A 560 48.86 -34.01 -7.25
N ALA A 561 47.91 -34.86 -6.87
CA ALA A 561 46.55 -34.40 -6.59
C ALA A 561 46.63 -33.28 -5.54
N PHE A 562 46.13 -32.09 -5.88
CA PHE A 562 46.02 -31.00 -4.92
C PHE A 562 44.69 -31.15 -4.18
N THR A 563 44.76 -31.48 -2.90
CA THR A 563 43.62 -31.39 -2.00
C THR A 563 43.62 -30.01 -1.38
N GLN A 564 42.70 -29.16 -1.81
CA GLN A 564 42.47 -27.88 -1.14
C GLN A 564 41.95 -28.16 0.28
N VAL A 565 42.51 -27.46 1.27
CA VAL A 565 42.03 -27.50 2.66
C VAL A 565 40.94 -26.43 2.80
N ASP A 566 39.91 -26.68 3.60
CA ASP A 566 38.85 -25.71 3.88
C ASP A 566 39.44 -24.34 4.28
N GLN A 567 39.03 -23.28 3.57
CA GLN A 567 39.49 -21.90 3.81
C GLN A 567 38.29 -21.03 4.19
N ASN A 568 37.72 -21.26 5.37
CA ASN A 568 36.64 -20.42 5.86
C ASN A 568 37.12 -18.97 6.00
N MET A 569 36.32 -18.04 5.51
CA MET A 569 36.58 -16.61 5.61
C MET A 569 35.75 -16.06 6.76
N VAL A 570 36.42 -15.55 7.80
CA VAL A 570 35.76 -14.92 8.95
C VAL A 570 35.93 -13.43 8.85
N ALA A 571 34.87 -12.66 9.07
CA ALA A 571 34.93 -11.23 9.29
C ALA A 571 34.28 -10.91 10.64
N SER A 572 34.79 -9.92 11.37
CA SER A 572 34.22 -9.48 12.64
C SER A 572 34.31 -7.98 12.79
N THR A 573 33.38 -7.42 13.57
CA THR A 573 33.28 -5.99 13.83
C THR A 573 32.94 -5.77 15.31
N VAL A 574 33.56 -4.76 15.91
CA VAL A 574 33.25 -4.29 17.26
C VAL A 574 32.58 -2.94 17.15
N TYR A 575 31.49 -2.76 17.90
CA TYR A 575 30.68 -1.54 17.90
C TYR A 575 30.72 -0.83 19.24
N ASP A 576 30.49 0.48 19.22
CA ASP A 576 30.16 1.22 20.43
C ASP A 576 28.67 1.06 20.81
N ALA A 577 28.25 1.71 21.90
CA ALA A 577 26.88 1.66 22.38
C ALA A 577 25.85 2.34 21.45
N TRP A 578 26.30 3.08 20.42
CA TRP A 578 25.47 3.73 19.42
C TRP A 578 25.40 2.94 18.11
N GLY A 579 26.09 1.79 18.02
CA GLY A 579 26.14 0.95 16.82
C GLY A 579 27.16 1.43 15.78
N ASN A 580 28.09 2.33 16.15
CA ASN A 580 29.17 2.72 15.26
C ASN A 580 30.28 1.67 15.28
N ALA A 581 30.79 1.30 14.10
CA ALA A 581 31.89 0.33 14.00
C ALA A 581 33.22 0.96 14.45
N LEU A 582 33.73 0.52 15.60
CA LEU A 582 35.02 0.96 16.14
C LEU A 582 36.18 0.21 15.46
N GLN A 583 36.03 -1.10 15.30
CA GLN A 583 37.06 -1.95 14.74
C GLN A 583 36.48 -3.01 13.83
N SER A 584 37.20 -3.38 12.79
CA SER A 584 36.86 -4.48 11.89
C SER A 584 38.07 -5.36 11.63
N CYS A 585 37.85 -6.66 11.53
CA CYS A 585 38.88 -7.63 11.20
C CYS A 585 38.36 -8.58 10.12
N ALA A 586 39.09 -8.69 9.00
CA ALA A 586 38.91 -9.75 8.03
C ALA A 586 39.96 -10.84 8.28
N GLY A 587 39.54 -12.11 8.27
CA GLY A 587 40.36 -13.30 8.52
C GLY A 587 40.26 -13.88 9.93
N HIS A 588 39.69 -13.16 10.91
CA HIS A 588 39.61 -13.60 12.30
C HIS A 588 38.42 -12.98 13.04
N ASP A 589 37.98 -13.62 14.14
CA ASP A 589 36.92 -13.14 15.03
C ASP A 589 37.49 -12.35 16.22
N LEU A 590 37.14 -11.07 16.36
CA LEU A 590 37.57 -10.22 17.48
C LEU A 590 36.87 -10.56 18.81
N GLY A 591 35.81 -11.38 18.80
CA GLY A 591 35.10 -11.80 20.01
C GLY A 591 34.27 -10.69 20.67
N GLY A 592 33.91 -9.66 19.91
CA GLY A 592 33.09 -8.53 20.39
C GLY A 592 33.81 -7.55 21.33
N THR A 593 35.12 -7.65 21.45
CA THR A 593 35.94 -6.73 22.27
C THR A 593 37.00 -6.03 21.43
N GLU A 594 37.24 -4.75 21.68
CA GLU A 594 38.29 -3.99 21.00
C GLU A 594 39.67 -4.63 21.22
N ALA A 595 40.42 -4.81 20.13
CA ALA A 595 41.83 -5.16 20.14
C ALA A 595 42.70 -3.90 20.26
N ASP A 596 43.96 -4.06 20.71
CA ASP A 596 44.92 -2.95 20.74
C ASP A 596 45.19 -2.44 19.31
N PRO A 597 44.82 -1.19 18.97
CA PRO A 597 45.00 -0.65 17.62
C PRO A 597 46.47 -0.48 17.23
N THR A 598 47.39 -0.46 18.21
CA THR A 598 48.84 -0.39 17.95
C THR A 598 49.50 -1.75 17.75
N ASN A 599 48.81 -2.82 18.12
CA ASN A 599 49.25 -4.20 17.96
C ASN A 599 48.07 -5.09 17.52
N PRO A 600 47.59 -4.92 16.28
CA PRO A 600 46.41 -5.63 15.79
C PRO A 600 46.65 -7.14 15.77
N PRO A 601 45.60 -7.97 15.91
CA PRO A 601 45.74 -9.42 15.90
C PRO A 601 46.39 -9.90 14.60
N THR A 602 47.45 -10.70 14.69
CA THR A 602 48.20 -11.21 13.52
C THR A 602 47.38 -12.12 12.62
N ALA A 603 46.24 -12.61 13.10
CA ALA A 603 45.31 -13.42 12.31
C ALA A 603 44.37 -12.56 11.44
N CYS A 604 44.29 -11.25 11.68
CA CYS A 604 43.57 -10.33 10.81
C CYS A 604 44.36 -10.08 9.52
N LEU A 605 43.87 -10.58 8.40
CA LEU A 605 44.37 -10.27 7.06
C LEU A 605 44.24 -8.77 6.75
N ARG A 606 43.16 -8.17 7.24
CA ARG A 606 42.94 -6.72 7.24
C ARG A 606 42.30 -6.32 8.56
N PHE A 607 42.88 -5.34 9.22
CA PHE A 607 42.35 -4.75 10.44
C PHE A 607 42.06 -3.26 10.20
N GLY A 608 40.87 -2.82 10.54
CA GLY A 608 40.47 -1.42 10.50
C GLY A 608 40.11 -0.92 11.89
N ASN A 609 40.48 0.32 12.20
CA ASN A 609 40.12 0.99 13.44
C ASN A 609 39.67 2.42 13.13
N VAL A 610 38.44 2.76 13.50
CA VAL A 610 37.83 4.08 13.29
C VAL A 610 37.78 4.81 14.62
N VAL A 611 38.21 6.07 14.62
CA VAL A 611 38.07 6.98 15.75
C VAL A 611 37.03 8.02 15.35
N TYR A 612 35.98 8.14 16.15
CA TYR A 612 34.90 9.11 15.93
C TYR A 612 35.18 10.43 16.65
N ASP A 613 34.49 11.48 16.20
CA ASP A 613 34.55 12.79 16.82
C ASP A 613 34.09 12.75 18.28
N THR A 614 34.72 13.53 19.15
CA THR A 614 34.44 13.48 20.59
C THR A 614 33.16 14.21 21.00
N GLN A 615 32.54 14.98 20.09
CA GLN A 615 31.40 15.83 20.42
C GLN A 615 30.07 15.10 20.21
N PHE A 616 29.99 14.28 19.16
CA PHE A 616 28.78 13.59 18.73
C PHE A 616 28.96 12.10 18.54
N ALA A 617 30.20 11.59 18.44
CA ALA A 617 30.50 10.19 18.15
C ALA A 617 29.76 9.67 16.90
N GLN A 618 29.65 10.51 15.86
CA GLN A 618 28.92 10.17 14.63
C GLN A 618 29.77 10.36 13.38
N LEU A 619 30.74 11.28 13.42
CA LEU A 619 31.62 11.54 12.29
C LEU A 619 32.95 10.84 12.52
N ALA A 620 33.36 10.00 11.57
CA ALA A 620 34.69 9.40 11.58
C ALA A 620 35.75 10.51 11.50
N ALA A 621 36.51 10.70 12.57
CA ALA A 621 37.58 11.68 12.66
C ALA A 621 38.89 11.14 12.05
N SER A 622 39.14 9.83 12.18
CA SER A 622 40.25 9.15 11.51
C SER A 622 39.98 7.65 11.37
N GLU A 623 40.50 7.04 10.29
CA GLU A 623 40.47 5.60 10.07
C GLU A 623 41.91 5.08 9.88
N HIS A 624 42.27 4.03 10.62
CA HIS A 624 43.55 3.35 10.53
C HIS A 624 43.35 1.94 9.96
N LEU A 625 44.06 1.62 8.89
CA LEU A 625 44.00 0.32 8.22
C LEU A 625 45.37 -0.36 8.27
N ALA A 626 45.40 -1.58 8.78
CA ALA A 626 46.54 -2.49 8.70
C ALA A 626 46.19 -3.68 7.78
N ILE A 627 47.07 -4.00 6.85
CA ILE A 627 46.93 -5.15 5.94
C ILE A 627 48.20 -5.97 6.13
N ASP A 628 48.10 -7.22 6.59
CA ASP A 628 49.31 -8.02 6.76
C ASP A 628 49.82 -8.54 5.41
N ARG A 629 51.10 -8.28 5.14
CA ARG A 629 51.93 -8.97 4.17
C ARG A 629 53.12 -9.49 4.95
N THR A 630 53.19 -10.80 5.09
CA THR A 630 54.47 -11.50 5.18
C THR A 630 55.22 -11.31 3.85
N SER A 631 55.83 -10.14 3.63
CA SER A 631 56.96 -10.02 2.72
C SER A 631 58.22 -9.85 3.54
N THR A 632 58.85 -10.97 3.88
CA THR A 632 60.28 -11.02 4.11
C THR A 632 61.01 -10.68 2.80
N ARG A 633 61.07 -9.40 2.45
CA ARG A 633 62.20 -8.84 1.71
C ARG A 633 62.72 -7.66 2.51
N ALA A 634 63.92 -7.85 3.04
CA ALA A 634 64.73 -6.78 3.56
C ALA A 634 65.08 -5.77 2.45
N GLN A 635 65.13 -4.50 2.86
CA GLN A 635 65.54 -3.28 2.15
C GLN A 635 64.56 -2.66 1.16
#